data_AF-A0A164NXL6-F1
#
_entry.id   AF-A0A164NXL6-F1
#
_cell.length_a   1.000
_cell.length_b   1.000
_cell.length_c   1.000
_cell.angle_alpha   90.00
_cell.angle_beta   90.00
_cell.angle_gamma   90.00
#
_symmetry.space_group_name_H-M   'P 1'
#
loop_
_entity.id
_entity.type
_entity.pdbx_description
1 polymer ?
#
loop_
_entity_poly.entity_id
_entity_poly.type
_entity_poly.pdbx_seq_one_letter_code
_entity_poly.pdbx_strand_id
1 'polypeptide(L)'
;MKKGIIILIGIIIASVAAYFIFQSKEQPANTAPKETKTKQLEGLEKLDTPIRPGIEPDHIWKFSLEKKIDKNTIQNKVYILNEEQQKVPANIEVNNEEITIKPPQDGYGKDKTYELFVDKDIKYVDGNNIEPIHFTFITKRDEVAKATFRKDLIKIKKDQIDKVVEDSIILKDSELKGKLKKDSIIVLETGSKEIPEIARKVSSVKEDGRKIIIDTITPKFEELFDDLDLYTNIRITPEDIKVEPINGLTFSNINTGLTASAAPTMFLAEEKKGFFNFNKTKFIVDEYEVTVDGNMKFRDGDIIPDVVVEDKSIKRFHLYMEQIVDTELNVSVKNGKGEKKVKKGLETGKSFPIGNFKAPSPIPLVFVDGKIYLKIEITASGEAKVSIEYTVEERLGIKNKNGKVQAYGDVDVDLTDVQFTGEGKVGIEAGPGAGVSLSAMQVFSVGLDANMGGYAEATMVLPVSNIENTCAKSEAGLYAKGEANIKAFPTLGSIWKTWGGLTGDLKYKYEVIQTFIDEKSKIKEWDSCKVAKDLLFDPKEVLLKPGEEKEVNLSLNMLDKEASKEEAKSLGEEDKKFLSVRTKQKDVVEAEVTNSGKIKLIANEMPSQQNTEVEVVYDNEDKDIKKSITIPVKITDFNPTPLEQLNGYWRNENSKGMFVKIDKKGAKNIEYAAMDTHEIWYTGNVQFDTVKQKALSGNMKYLAKHGEDNAESLPEEAFKLEVVSSEKITVTKGNEVFNLRKSSTKEYEKEQLAVVGGTEDINNQPKPNTKLDGFYVNAQSDSKLYIDLEFTMTDDKNAKVAVEQRTNSSNGITTSLMGSFYTNAVKQNDSTWTFQWVDNNELGQTNGTGTITVQGENITLDLKGERDKLTEGRGIVNQKVTLKKSE
;
A
#
# COMPACT_ATOMS: atom_id res chain seq x y z
N MET A 1 88.63 9.25 -53.81
CA MET A 1 87.25 9.73 -54.08
C MET A 1 86.14 9.11 -53.21
N LYS A 2 86.37 8.05 -52.41
CA LYS A 2 85.29 7.45 -51.59
C LYS A 2 85.02 8.13 -50.22
N LYS A 3 85.97 8.93 -49.69
CA LYS A 3 85.79 9.65 -48.41
C LYS A 3 85.06 11.00 -48.55
N GLY A 4 85.16 11.66 -49.70
CA GLY A 4 84.46 12.92 -49.97
C GLY A 4 82.94 12.75 -50.18
N ILE A 5 82.52 11.63 -50.77
CA ILE A 5 81.10 11.34 -51.00
C ILE A 5 80.38 11.02 -49.66
N ILE A 6 81.05 10.35 -48.72
CA ILE A 6 80.46 10.05 -47.40
C ILE A 6 80.28 11.34 -46.57
N ILE A 7 81.22 12.28 -46.67
CA ILE A 7 81.11 13.58 -46.00
C ILE A 7 80.01 14.42 -46.67
N LEU A 8 79.90 14.41 -48.00
CA LEU A 8 78.84 15.10 -48.73
C LEU A 8 77.44 14.54 -48.40
N ILE A 9 77.30 13.21 -48.34
CA ILE A 9 76.06 12.55 -47.92
C ILE A 9 75.73 12.87 -46.45
N GLY A 10 76.74 12.90 -45.58
CA GLY A 10 76.57 13.31 -44.17
C GLY A 10 76.10 14.77 -44.03
N ILE A 11 76.64 15.69 -44.85
CA ILE A 11 76.22 17.09 -44.88
C ILE A 11 74.80 17.22 -45.45
N ILE A 12 74.45 16.46 -46.49
CA ILE A 12 73.10 16.46 -47.06
C ILE A 12 72.08 15.89 -46.07
N ILE A 13 72.40 14.79 -45.38
CA ILE A 13 71.52 14.21 -44.34
C ILE A 13 71.40 15.16 -43.15
N ALA A 14 72.49 15.81 -42.72
CA ALA A 14 72.46 16.81 -41.65
C ALA A 14 71.69 18.08 -42.06
N SER A 15 71.76 18.48 -43.33
CA SER A 15 71.04 19.64 -43.87
C SER A 15 69.55 19.34 -44.06
N VAL A 16 69.19 18.12 -44.44
CA VAL A 16 67.80 17.64 -44.52
C VAL A 16 67.22 17.48 -43.11
N ALA A 17 67.96 16.93 -42.16
CA ALA A 17 67.54 16.85 -40.75
C ALA A 17 67.39 18.25 -40.13
N ALA A 18 68.32 19.17 -40.39
CA ALA A 18 68.22 20.57 -39.96
C ALA A 18 67.04 21.28 -40.63
N TYR A 19 66.75 21.02 -41.91
CA TYR A 19 65.58 21.56 -42.62
C TYR A 19 64.26 21.04 -42.04
N PHE A 20 64.16 19.75 -41.67
CA PHE A 20 62.99 19.21 -40.98
C PHE A 20 62.85 19.71 -39.53
N ILE A 21 63.96 19.98 -38.84
CA ILE A 21 63.97 20.57 -37.49
C ILE A 21 63.67 22.09 -37.54
N PHE A 22 64.00 22.78 -38.64
CA PHE A 22 63.69 24.19 -38.83
C PHE A 22 62.24 24.38 -39.32
N GLN A 23 61.73 23.50 -40.21
CA GLN A 23 60.30 23.45 -40.53
C GLN A 23 59.43 23.04 -39.33
N SER A 24 59.95 22.29 -38.35
CA SER A 24 59.21 21.98 -37.12
C SER A 24 59.19 23.13 -36.11
N LYS A 25 59.96 24.22 -36.33
CA LYS A 25 59.96 25.43 -35.50
C LYS A 25 59.22 26.62 -36.11
N GLU A 26 58.88 26.58 -37.40
CA GLU A 26 58.10 27.62 -38.09
C GLU A 26 56.84 27.08 -38.77
N GLN A 27 56.13 26.15 -38.12
CA GLN A 27 54.70 26.05 -38.37
C GLN A 27 54.00 27.21 -37.66
N PRO A 28 53.21 28.06 -38.35
CA PRO A 28 52.17 28.81 -37.67
C PRO A 28 51.35 27.76 -36.92
N ALA A 29 51.10 27.99 -35.64
CA ALA A 29 50.34 27.09 -34.80
C ALA A 29 48.89 27.01 -35.31
N ASN A 30 48.68 26.29 -36.41
CA ASN A 30 47.45 25.60 -36.74
C ASN A 30 47.33 24.45 -35.75
N THR A 31 47.09 24.84 -34.50
CA THR A 31 46.45 23.96 -33.54
C THR A 31 45.04 23.81 -34.11
N ALA A 32 44.81 22.76 -34.90
CA ALA A 32 43.47 22.20 -35.03
C ALA A 32 42.91 22.15 -33.59
N PRO A 33 41.71 22.70 -33.32
CA PRO A 33 41.20 22.82 -31.97
C PRO A 33 41.29 21.44 -31.34
N LYS A 34 42.19 21.31 -30.37
CA LYS A 34 42.32 20.12 -29.56
C LYS A 34 40.95 19.97 -28.93
N GLU A 35 40.23 18.90 -29.26
CA GLU A 35 39.00 18.55 -28.56
C GLU A 35 39.29 18.67 -27.08
N THR A 36 38.63 19.64 -26.46
CA THR A 36 38.85 19.98 -25.07
C THR A 36 38.27 18.81 -24.31
N LYS A 37 39.13 17.91 -23.80
CA LYS A 37 38.70 16.89 -22.85
C LYS A 37 37.94 17.61 -21.74
N THR A 38 36.64 17.37 -21.65
CA THR A 38 35.76 17.91 -20.64
C THR A 38 36.36 17.58 -19.28
N LYS A 39 36.89 18.60 -18.58
CA LYS A 39 37.28 18.42 -17.18
C LYS A 39 35.99 18.37 -16.37
N GLN A 40 35.79 17.30 -15.61
CA GLN A 40 34.76 17.27 -14.57
C GLN A 40 35.06 18.39 -13.55
N LEU A 41 34.02 19.10 -13.13
CA LEU A 41 34.10 20.08 -12.05
C LEU A 41 34.29 19.33 -10.72
N GLU A 42 35.41 19.58 -10.04
CA GLU A 42 35.51 19.27 -8.61
C GLU A 42 34.53 20.19 -7.86
N GLY A 43 33.48 19.62 -7.25
CA GLY A 43 32.64 20.33 -6.27
C GLY A 43 31.20 20.70 -6.67
N LEU A 44 30.64 20.15 -7.75
CA LEU A 44 29.18 20.20 -7.95
C LEU A 44 28.51 19.06 -7.17
N GLU A 45 27.70 19.41 -6.18
CA GLU A 45 26.91 18.47 -5.39
C GLU A 45 25.44 18.53 -5.84
N LYS A 46 24.87 17.39 -6.26
CA LYS A 46 23.42 17.22 -6.40
C LYS A 46 22.86 17.15 -4.98
N LEU A 47 21.82 17.93 -4.70
CA LEU A 47 21.10 17.81 -3.43
C LEU A 47 20.08 16.67 -3.56
N ASP A 48 19.98 15.83 -2.52
CA ASP A 48 19.14 14.62 -2.53
C ASP A 48 17.63 14.94 -2.50
N THR A 49 17.26 16.20 -2.30
CA THR A 49 15.87 16.66 -2.18
C THR A 49 15.55 17.72 -3.22
N PRO A 50 14.32 17.76 -3.76
CA PRO A 50 13.86 18.86 -4.61
C PRO A 50 14.08 20.22 -3.91
N ILE A 51 14.36 21.27 -4.68
CA ILE A 51 14.46 22.63 -4.15
C ILE A 51 13.44 23.51 -4.85
N ARG A 52 12.63 24.21 -4.05
CA ARG A 52 11.63 25.17 -4.50
C ARG A 52 12.09 26.59 -4.19
N PRO A 53 12.72 27.31 -5.15
CA PRO A 53 13.13 28.68 -4.91
C PRO A 53 11.96 29.66 -5.11
N GLY A 54 12.19 30.93 -4.76
CA GLY A 54 11.23 31.99 -5.06
C GLY A 54 9.93 31.86 -4.28
N ILE A 55 9.94 31.24 -3.11
CA ILE A 55 8.74 31.09 -2.28
C ILE A 55 8.45 32.39 -1.53
N GLU A 56 7.21 32.84 -1.56
CA GLU A 56 6.82 34.02 -0.79
C GLU A 56 6.99 33.78 0.72
N PRO A 57 7.46 34.77 1.50
CA PRO A 57 7.56 34.67 2.96
C PRO A 57 6.28 34.22 3.68
N ASP A 58 5.10 34.48 3.10
CA ASP A 58 3.80 34.12 3.65
C ASP A 58 3.17 32.86 3.03
N HIS A 59 3.95 32.09 2.24
CA HIS A 59 3.46 30.93 1.53
C HIS A 59 2.89 29.84 2.46
N ILE A 60 1.73 29.31 2.08
CA ILE A 60 1.03 28.23 2.78
C ILE A 60 1.17 26.94 1.96
N TRP A 61 1.78 25.92 2.55
CA TRP A 61 1.89 24.61 1.91
C TRP A 61 0.61 23.81 2.11
N LYS A 62 0.13 23.15 1.05
CA LYS A 62 -1.02 22.24 1.10
C LYS A 62 -0.67 20.95 0.37
N PHE A 63 -0.89 19.83 1.04
CA PHE A 63 -0.65 18.50 0.49
C PHE A 63 -1.95 17.70 0.56
N SER A 64 -2.57 17.50 -0.61
CA SER A 64 -3.72 16.62 -0.77
C SER A 64 -3.26 15.17 -0.81
N LEU A 65 -3.98 14.28 -0.14
CA LEU A 65 -3.70 12.86 -0.11
C LEU A 65 -4.87 12.06 -0.67
N GLU A 66 -4.59 10.89 -1.21
CA GLU A 66 -5.59 10.02 -1.85
C GLU A 66 -6.61 9.43 -0.85
N LYS A 67 -6.27 9.40 0.43
CA LYS A 67 -7.02 8.71 1.49
C LYS A 67 -7.06 9.52 2.78
N LYS A 68 -8.03 9.17 3.61
CA LYS A 68 -8.23 9.80 4.92
C LYS A 68 -7.08 9.51 5.88
N ILE A 69 -6.57 10.54 6.54
CA ILE A 69 -5.44 10.46 7.49
C ILE A 69 -5.94 10.14 8.90
N ASP A 70 -5.23 9.27 9.62
CA ASP A 70 -5.36 9.14 11.08
C ASP A 70 -4.63 10.31 11.76
N LYS A 71 -5.40 11.31 12.16
CA LYS A 71 -4.89 12.55 12.79
C LYS A 71 -4.04 12.31 14.05
N ASN A 72 -4.22 11.17 14.72
CA ASN A 72 -3.43 10.84 15.91
C ASN A 72 -1.96 10.55 15.58
N THR A 73 -1.66 10.22 14.33
CA THR A 73 -0.31 9.83 13.91
C THR A 73 0.59 11.01 13.51
N ILE A 74 0.07 12.23 13.49
CA ILE A 74 0.74 13.41 12.89
C ILE A 74 1.64 14.15 13.88
N GLN A 75 1.39 14.01 15.19
CA GLN A 75 2.06 14.80 16.20
C GLN A 75 3.60 14.71 16.08
N ASN A 76 4.25 15.87 15.96
CA ASN A 76 5.70 16.05 15.79
C ASN A 76 6.32 15.45 14.51
N LYS A 77 5.51 14.98 13.56
CA LYS A 77 5.95 14.36 12.30
C LYS A 77 5.92 15.29 11.09
N VAL A 78 5.43 16.51 11.28
CA VAL A 78 5.47 17.58 10.30
C VAL A 78 6.27 18.72 10.92
N TYR A 79 7.34 19.17 10.26
CA TYR A 79 8.17 20.27 10.76
C TYR A 79 8.99 20.92 9.66
N ILE A 80 9.46 22.14 9.94
CA ILE A 80 10.33 22.92 9.06
C ILE A 80 11.64 23.21 9.80
N LEU A 81 12.77 23.04 9.13
CA LEU A 81 14.10 23.41 9.61
C LEU A 81 14.62 24.64 8.86
N ASN A 82 15.38 25.51 9.53
CA ASN A 82 16.12 26.61 8.89
C ASN A 82 17.54 26.17 8.49
N GLU A 83 18.32 27.11 7.92
CA GLU A 83 19.73 26.88 7.51
C GLU A 83 20.63 26.37 8.65
N GLU A 84 20.35 26.77 9.89
CA GLU A 84 21.05 26.32 11.08
C GLU A 84 20.55 24.97 11.64
N GLN A 85 19.68 24.28 10.90
CA GLN A 85 19.07 23.00 11.28
C GLN A 85 18.21 23.09 12.55
N GLN A 86 17.63 24.26 12.81
CA GLN A 86 16.74 24.54 13.93
C GLN A 86 15.28 24.53 13.47
N LYS A 87 14.39 23.98 14.31
CA LYS A 87 12.96 23.95 14.03
C LYS A 87 12.37 25.35 14.03
N VAL A 88 11.64 25.66 12.96
CA VAL A 88 10.90 26.91 12.79
C VAL A 88 9.45 26.69 13.26
N PRO A 89 8.87 27.61 14.05
CA PRO A 89 7.49 27.47 14.51
C PRO A 89 6.52 27.60 13.33
N ALA A 90 5.86 26.50 12.94
CA ALA A 90 4.84 26.46 11.91
C ALA A 90 3.52 25.93 12.49
N ASN A 91 2.38 26.48 12.02
CA ASN A 91 1.07 25.98 12.42
C ASN A 91 0.60 24.92 11.41
N ILE A 92 0.32 23.72 11.89
CA ILE A 92 -0.06 22.57 11.08
C ILE A 92 -1.54 22.29 11.29
N GLU A 93 -2.32 22.41 10.23
CA GLU A 93 -3.75 22.13 10.20
C GLU A 93 -3.99 20.89 9.34
N VAL A 94 -4.79 19.95 9.86
CA VAL A 94 -5.08 18.70 9.15
C VAL A 94 -6.57 18.48 9.04
N ASN A 95 -7.07 18.48 7.82
CA ASN A 95 -8.41 18.04 7.50
C ASN A 95 -8.40 16.52 7.19
N ASN A 96 -9.49 15.94 6.68
CA ASN A 96 -9.53 14.49 6.49
C ASN A 96 -8.54 13.98 5.44
N GLU A 97 -8.23 14.76 4.41
CA GLU A 97 -7.47 14.33 3.22
C GLU A 97 -6.39 15.36 2.79
N GLU A 98 -6.10 16.35 3.62
CA GLU A 98 -5.11 17.41 3.31
C GLU A 98 -4.36 17.84 4.58
N ILE A 99 -3.04 18.00 4.42
CA ILE A 99 -2.15 18.62 5.41
C ILE A 99 -1.85 20.05 4.94
N THR A 100 -2.23 21.04 5.76
CA THR A 100 -1.91 22.46 5.54
C THR A 100 -0.84 22.92 6.53
N ILE A 101 0.24 23.51 6.03
CA ILE A 101 1.33 24.05 6.85
C ILE A 101 1.40 25.56 6.62
N LYS A 102 1.04 26.32 7.65
CA LYS A 102 1.09 27.79 7.66
C LYS A 102 2.47 28.28 8.12
N PRO A 103 2.94 29.40 7.57
CA PRO A 103 4.21 30.00 7.98
C PRO A 103 4.17 30.48 9.44
N PRO A 104 5.32 30.84 10.02
CA PRO A 104 5.39 31.57 11.30
C PRO A 104 4.54 32.85 11.27
N GLN A 105 4.18 33.40 12.44
CA GLN A 105 3.39 34.65 12.52
C GLN A 105 4.04 35.82 11.77
N ASP A 106 5.36 35.92 11.80
CA ASP A 106 6.13 36.96 11.10
C ASP A 106 6.47 36.56 9.65
N GLY A 107 5.96 35.42 9.17
CA GLY A 107 6.36 34.79 7.91
C GLY A 107 7.70 34.06 8.02
N TYR A 108 8.10 33.43 6.93
CA TYR A 108 9.47 32.99 6.74
C TYR A 108 10.39 34.22 6.55
N GLY A 109 11.64 34.13 6.99
CA GLY A 109 12.62 35.18 6.70
C GLY A 109 12.87 35.30 5.20
N LYS A 110 13.01 36.51 4.68
CA LYS A 110 13.39 36.75 3.28
C LYS A 110 14.81 36.25 3.02
N ASP A 111 15.04 35.74 1.82
CA ASP A 111 16.35 35.24 1.39
C ASP A 111 16.92 34.14 2.33
N LYS A 112 16.06 33.21 2.74
CA LYS A 112 16.42 32.11 3.64
C LYS A 112 16.06 30.78 3.03
N THR A 113 16.90 29.80 3.30
CA THR A 113 16.68 28.40 2.96
C THR A 113 16.00 27.68 4.12
N TYR A 114 15.04 26.83 3.80
CA TYR A 114 14.33 25.99 4.75
C TYR A 114 14.19 24.58 4.21
N GLU A 115 14.04 23.59 5.09
CA GLU A 115 13.73 22.21 4.74
C GLU A 115 12.39 21.81 5.38
N LEU A 116 11.48 21.26 4.59
CA LEU A 116 10.15 20.83 5.02
C LEU A 116 10.10 19.31 5.07
N PHE A 117 9.62 18.77 6.18
CA PHE A 117 9.48 17.33 6.42
C PHE A 117 8.04 16.97 6.75
N VAL A 118 7.54 15.94 6.08
CA VAL A 118 6.34 15.17 6.42
C VAL A 118 6.75 13.70 6.48
N ASP A 119 6.77 13.16 7.69
CA ASP A 119 7.30 11.82 7.98
C ASP A 119 6.43 10.71 7.38
N LYS A 120 7.06 9.64 6.89
CA LYS A 120 6.42 8.40 6.41
C LYS A 120 5.64 7.66 7.51
N ASP A 121 5.94 7.93 8.78
CA ASP A 121 5.27 7.27 9.90
C ASP A 121 3.84 7.81 10.16
N ILE A 122 3.38 8.79 9.39
CA ILE A 122 1.97 9.21 9.37
C ILE A 122 1.15 8.16 8.63
N LYS A 123 -0.03 7.81 9.19
CA LYS A 123 -0.88 6.73 8.67
C LYS A 123 -2.21 7.24 8.13
N TYR A 124 -2.71 6.54 7.13
CA TYR A 124 -4.12 6.55 6.75
C TYR A 124 -4.97 5.81 7.78
N VAL A 125 -6.29 6.06 7.76
CA VAL A 125 -7.27 5.38 8.62
C VAL A 125 -7.30 3.86 8.38
N ASP A 126 -6.88 3.39 7.20
CA ASP A 126 -6.76 1.96 6.87
C ASP A 126 -5.49 1.30 7.45
N GLY A 127 -4.62 2.06 8.12
CA GLY A 127 -3.39 1.61 8.75
C GLY A 127 -2.14 1.68 7.88
N ASN A 128 -2.28 1.98 6.58
CA ASN A 128 -1.15 2.16 5.66
C ASN A 128 -0.44 3.50 5.91
N ASN A 129 0.86 3.56 5.62
CA ASN A 129 1.65 4.78 5.73
C ASN A 129 1.41 5.71 4.52
N ILE A 130 1.55 7.02 4.73
CA ILE A 130 1.59 7.99 3.64
C ILE A 130 2.96 7.97 2.94
N GLU A 131 3.02 8.50 1.72
CA GLU A 131 4.30 8.82 1.09
C GLU A 131 4.97 9.99 1.83
N PRO A 132 6.26 9.88 2.19
CA PRO A 132 6.97 10.97 2.85
C PRO A 132 7.15 12.16 1.91
N ILE A 133 6.97 13.36 2.45
CA ILE A 133 7.22 14.60 1.70
C ILE A 133 8.44 15.27 2.30
N HIS A 134 9.47 15.47 1.48
CA HIS A 134 10.70 16.13 1.90
C HIS A 134 11.27 16.97 0.77
N PHE A 135 11.38 18.28 0.99
CA PHE A 135 12.02 19.19 0.04
C PHE A 135 12.61 20.41 0.74
N THR A 136 13.56 21.05 0.07
CA THR A 136 14.11 22.35 0.46
C THR A 136 13.32 23.46 -0.23
N PHE A 137 13.12 24.61 0.42
CA PHE A 137 12.62 25.80 -0.24
C PHE A 137 13.43 27.05 0.11
N ILE A 138 13.50 28.00 -0.82
CA ILE A 138 14.22 29.27 -0.66
C ILE A 138 13.22 30.41 -0.82
N THR A 139 13.17 31.29 0.17
CA THR A 139 12.24 32.42 0.14
C THR A 139 12.73 33.57 -0.74
N LYS A 140 11.80 34.33 -1.32
CA LYS A 140 12.12 35.51 -2.13
C LYS A 140 12.88 36.56 -1.31
N ARG A 141 13.78 37.29 -1.98
CA ARG A 141 14.42 38.51 -1.46
C ARG A 141 13.76 39.76 -2.09
N ASP A 142 14.16 40.94 -1.66
CA ASP A 142 13.64 42.17 -2.29
C ASP A 142 14.22 42.34 -3.71
N GLU A 143 13.36 42.70 -4.66
CA GLU A 143 13.77 42.95 -6.05
C GLU A 143 14.80 44.09 -6.13
N VAL A 144 15.82 43.88 -6.95
CA VAL A 144 16.90 44.86 -7.16
C VAL A 144 17.47 44.72 -8.56
N ALA A 145 17.78 45.86 -9.17
CA ALA A 145 18.44 45.93 -10.47
C ALA A 145 19.42 47.11 -10.47
N LYS A 146 20.65 46.87 -10.05
CA LYS A 146 21.72 47.88 -9.98
C LYS A 146 22.97 47.31 -10.65
N ALA A 147 23.60 48.12 -11.50
CA ALA A 147 24.89 47.77 -12.08
C ALA A 147 25.73 49.02 -12.32
N THR A 148 27.03 48.90 -12.05
CA THR A 148 28.05 49.83 -12.46
C THR A 148 29.05 49.08 -13.34
N PHE A 149 28.99 49.32 -14.65
CA PHE A 149 30.01 48.81 -15.57
C PHE A 149 31.37 49.46 -15.28
N ARG A 150 32.44 48.72 -15.56
CA ARG A 150 33.80 49.23 -15.42
C ARG A 150 34.03 50.50 -16.22
N LYS A 151 34.67 51.47 -15.58
CA LYS A 151 35.00 52.77 -16.21
C LYS A 151 36.13 52.68 -17.24
N ASP A 152 36.94 51.63 -17.19
CA ASP A 152 38.09 51.43 -18.08
C ASP A 152 37.79 50.56 -19.30
N LEU A 153 36.51 50.32 -19.61
CA LEU A 153 36.08 49.68 -20.87
C LEU A 153 36.40 50.59 -22.07
N ILE A 154 37.19 50.08 -23.02
CA ILE A 154 37.62 50.84 -24.20
C ILE A 154 36.66 50.57 -25.37
N LYS A 155 35.86 51.55 -25.73
CA LYS A 155 34.92 51.41 -26.85
C LYS A 155 35.62 51.50 -28.20
N ILE A 156 35.29 50.58 -29.11
CA ILE A 156 35.78 50.53 -30.50
C ILE A 156 34.56 50.59 -31.43
N LYS A 157 34.54 51.60 -32.28
CA LYS A 157 33.49 51.80 -33.27
C LYS A 157 33.68 50.91 -34.49
N LYS A 158 32.59 50.63 -35.20
CA LYS A 158 32.58 49.80 -36.43
C LYS A 158 33.57 50.28 -37.49
N ASP A 159 33.64 51.59 -37.71
CA ASP A 159 34.48 52.23 -38.73
C ASP A 159 35.99 52.15 -38.43
N GLN A 160 36.36 52.06 -37.15
CA GLN A 160 37.73 51.85 -36.70
C GLN A 160 38.25 50.44 -36.99
N ILE A 161 37.37 49.49 -37.29
CA ILE A 161 37.73 48.10 -37.60
C ILE A 161 38.02 47.96 -39.10
N ASP A 162 39.18 47.43 -39.44
CA ASP A 162 39.57 47.07 -40.81
C ASP A 162 39.04 45.68 -41.17
N LYS A 163 39.41 44.70 -40.34
CA LYS A 163 39.08 43.29 -40.57
C LYS A 163 39.08 42.52 -39.26
N VAL A 164 38.24 41.50 -39.18
CA VAL A 164 38.31 40.46 -38.16
C VAL A 164 38.73 39.14 -38.81
N VAL A 165 39.71 38.47 -38.20
CA VAL A 165 40.20 37.16 -38.61
C VAL A 165 40.21 36.28 -37.37
N GLU A 166 39.30 35.31 -37.32
CA GLU A 166 39.11 34.44 -36.16
C GLU A 166 38.89 35.27 -34.87
N ASP A 167 39.86 35.26 -33.95
CA ASP A 167 39.81 35.99 -32.68
C ASP A 167 40.73 37.23 -32.67
N SER A 168 41.27 37.62 -33.83
CA SER A 168 42.11 38.81 -34.02
C SER A 168 41.35 39.93 -34.72
N ILE A 169 41.54 41.16 -34.25
CA ILE A 169 40.94 42.38 -34.82
C ILE A 169 42.07 43.24 -35.37
N ILE A 170 41.94 43.66 -36.62
CA ILE A 170 42.82 44.62 -37.27
C ILE A 170 42.10 45.97 -37.26
N LEU A 171 42.69 46.95 -36.58
CA LEU A 171 42.17 48.30 -36.44
C LEU A 171 42.90 49.26 -37.40
N LYS A 172 42.15 50.23 -37.94
CA LYS A 172 42.66 51.28 -38.85
C LYS A 172 43.30 52.46 -38.11
N ASP A 173 43.13 52.53 -36.80
CA ASP A 173 43.21 53.79 -36.05
C ASP A 173 44.51 53.99 -35.26
N SER A 174 45.19 55.11 -35.51
CA SER A 174 46.37 55.57 -34.77
C SER A 174 46.04 56.17 -33.39
N GLU A 175 44.81 56.60 -33.13
CA GLU A 175 44.40 57.23 -31.86
C GLU A 175 44.22 56.24 -30.71
N LEU A 176 44.09 54.94 -31.04
CA LEU A 176 44.06 53.82 -30.09
C LEU A 176 45.46 53.29 -29.76
N LYS A 177 46.48 53.79 -30.46
CA LYS A 177 47.88 53.40 -30.26
C LYS A 177 48.35 53.76 -28.86
N GLY A 178 48.98 52.80 -28.17
CA GLY A 178 49.40 52.95 -26.76
C GLY A 178 48.27 52.93 -25.70
N LYS A 179 46.99 53.04 -26.09
CA LYS A 179 45.84 52.88 -25.18
C LYS A 179 45.48 51.41 -24.97
N LEU A 180 45.62 50.59 -26.01
CA LEU A 180 45.38 49.15 -25.95
C LEU A 180 46.60 48.43 -25.38
N LYS A 181 46.42 47.70 -24.29
CA LYS A 181 47.44 46.86 -23.67
C LYS A 181 46.88 45.47 -23.38
N LYS A 182 47.75 44.49 -23.16
CA LYS A 182 47.35 43.18 -22.64
C LYS A 182 46.43 43.37 -21.42
N ASP A 183 45.39 42.54 -21.35
CA ASP A 183 44.32 42.52 -20.33
C ASP A 183 43.34 43.71 -20.36
N SER A 184 43.49 44.65 -21.30
CA SER A 184 42.47 45.69 -21.54
C SER A 184 41.17 45.04 -22.02
N ILE A 185 40.03 45.53 -21.56
CA ILE A 185 38.72 45.09 -22.07
C ILE A 185 38.23 46.13 -23.07
N ILE A 186 38.01 45.70 -24.29
CA ILE A 186 37.44 46.48 -25.37
C ILE A 186 35.98 46.11 -25.56
N VAL A 187 35.18 47.06 -26.02
CA VAL A 187 33.77 46.87 -26.33
C VAL A 187 33.52 47.31 -27.76
N LEU A 188 33.14 46.38 -28.64
CA LEU A 188 32.82 46.68 -30.03
C LEU A 188 31.39 47.22 -30.11
N GLU A 189 31.26 48.47 -30.52
CA GLU A 189 29.96 49.10 -30.74
C GLU A 189 29.39 48.62 -32.07
N THR A 190 28.34 47.81 -31.99
CA THR A 190 27.69 47.21 -33.17
C THR A 190 26.73 48.18 -33.87
N GLY A 191 26.20 49.16 -33.12
CA GLY A 191 25.19 50.11 -33.57
C GLY A 191 23.83 49.47 -33.94
N SER A 192 23.65 48.18 -33.65
CA SER A 192 22.44 47.42 -33.97
C SER A 192 21.60 47.20 -32.71
N LYS A 193 20.27 47.30 -32.85
CA LYS A 193 19.35 46.88 -31.78
C LYS A 193 19.31 45.35 -31.64
N GLU A 194 19.58 44.61 -32.71
CA GLU A 194 19.50 43.14 -32.74
C GLU A 194 20.80 42.48 -32.23
N ILE A 195 21.96 43.07 -32.57
CA ILE A 195 23.27 42.58 -32.14
C ILE A 195 23.79 43.55 -31.10
N PRO A 196 23.85 43.20 -29.80
CA PRO A 196 24.28 44.11 -28.75
C PRO A 196 25.79 44.35 -28.82
N GLU A 197 26.29 45.28 -28.00
CA GLU A 197 27.73 45.52 -27.86
C GLU A 197 28.49 44.22 -27.54
N ILE A 198 29.74 44.10 -27.98
CA ILE A 198 30.54 42.87 -27.84
C ILE A 198 31.80 43.16 -27.02
N ALA A 199 31.93 42.58 -25.83
CA ALA A 199 33.12 42.74 -25.02
C ALA A 199 34.20 41.69 -25.35
N ARG A 200 35.45 42.13 -25.40
CA ARG A 200 36.64 41.31 -25.65
C ARG A 200 37.81 41.75 -24.77
N LYS A 201 38.60 40.80 -24.28
CA LYS A 201 39.82 41.06 -23.51
C LYS A 201 41.03 40.90 -24.41
N VAL A 202 41.89 41.90 -24.44
CA VAL A 202 43.09 41.91 -25.28
C VAL A 202 44.11 40.93 -24.72
N SER A 203 44.47 39.91 -25.49
CA SER A 203 45.51 38.95 -25.11
C SER A 203 46.89 39.36 -25.62
N SER A 204 46.92 40.02 -26.78
CA SER A 204 48.15 40.47 -27.44
C SER A 204 47.88 41.71 -28.30
N VAL A 205 48.88 42.58 -28.45
CA VAL A 205 48.83 43.78 -29.30
C VAL A 205 50.10 43.81 -30.15
N LYS A 206 49.93 43.97 -31.46
CA LYS A 206 51.00 44.18 -32.43
C LYS A 206 50.71 45.43 -33.24
N GLU A 207 51.66 46.35 -33.28
CA GLU A 207 51.55 47.56 -34.08
C GLU A 207 52.30 47.35 -35.39
N ASP A 208 51.59 47.47 -36.53
CA ASP A 208 52.16 47.33 -37.87
C ASP A 208 51.86 48.59 -38.70
N GLY A 209 52.80 49.54 -38.67
CA GLY A 209 52.68 50.83 -39.34
C GLY A 209 51.49 51.67 -38.84
N ARG A 210 50.45 51.79 -39.67
CA ARG A 210 49.19 52.50 -39.36
C ARG A 210 48.08 51.57 -38.85
N LYS A 211 48.34 50.28 -38.69
CA LYS A 211 47.37 49.30 -38.20
C LYS A 211 47.76 48.80 -36.81
N ILE A 212 46.75 48.49 -36.02
CA ILE A 212 46.92 47.78 -34.75
C ILE A 212 46.24 46.43 -34.90
N ILE A 213 47.00 45.35 -34.72
CA ILE A 213 46.48 43.99 -34.70
C ILE A 213 46.37 43.59 -33.24
N ILE A 214 45.16 43.36 -32.77
CA ILE A 214 44.91 42.86 -31.42
C ILE A 214 44.40 41.43 -31.48
N ASP A 215 45.04 40.56 -30.74
CA ASP A 215 44.49 39.24 -30.45
C ASP A 215 43.60 39.37 -29.23
N THR A 216 42.44 38.72 -29.27
CA THR A 216 41.44 38.83 -28.21
C THR A 216 41.05 37.46 -27.66
N ILE A 217 40.62 37.47 -26.41
CA ILE A 217 39.93 36.37 -25.74
C ILE A 217 38.63 36.91 -25.13
N THR A 218 37.77 36.03 -24.67
CA THR A 218 36.56 36.43 -23.93
C THR A 218 36.94 36.85 -22.51
N PRO A 219 36.52 38.03 -22.01
CA PRO A 219 36.62 38.35 -20.58
C PRO A 219 35.69 37.46 -19.77
N LYS A 220 35.92 37.35 -18.46
CA LYS A 220 34.90 36.75 -17.59
C LYS A 220 33.73 37.72 -17.41
N PHE A 221 32.53 37.20 -17.09
CA PHE A 221 31.35 38.03 -16.89
C PHE A 221 31.55 39.08 -15.79
N GLU A 222 32.10 38.66 -14.64
CA GLU A 222 32.39 39.54 -13.51
C GLU A 222 33.48 40.57 -13.81
N GLU A 223 34.30 40.37 -14.85
CA GLU A 223 35.31 41.35 -15.26
C GLU A 223 34.70 42.58 -15.96
N LEU A 224 33.40 42.59 -16.28
CA LEU A 224 32.72 43.71 -16.93
C LEU A 224 32.17 44.77 -15.95
N PHE A 225 32.03 44.40 -14.68
CA PHE A 225 31.35 45.21 -13.66
C PHE A 225 32.33 45.64 -12.56
N ASP A 226 32.16 46.87 -12.08
CA ASP A 226 32.68 47.27 -10.77
C ASP A 226 31.75 46.75 -9.66
N ASP A 227 30.43 46.83 -9.90
CA ASP A 227 29.35 46.37 -9.01
C ASP A 227 28.14 45.89 -9.84
N LEU A 228 27.49 44.80 -9.41
CA LEU A 228 26.23 44.30 -9.97
C LEU A 228 25.40 43.67 -8.84
N ASP A 229 24.14 44.06 -8.72
CA ASP A 229 23.13 43.40 -7.88
C ASP A 229 21.82 43.29 -8.69
N LEU A 230 21.52 42.09 -9.17
CA LEU A 230 20.37 41.79 -10.00
C LEU A 230 19.56 40.66 -9.35
N TYR A 231 18.32 40.96 -8.98
CA TYR A 231 17.28 40.01 -8.62
C TYR A 231 15.92 40.55 -9.09
N THR A 232 15.41 39.96 -10.17
CA THR A 232 14.15 40.37 -10.80
C THR A 232 13.56 39.18 -11.55
N ASN A 233 12.24 39.11 -11.64
CA ASN A 233 11.62 38.18 -12.57
C ASN A 233 11.67 38.73 -14.00
N ILE A 234 12.15 37.93 -14.95
CA ILE A 234 12.23 38.24 -16.38
C ILE A 234 11.34 37.26 -17.13
N ARG A 235 10.15 37.74 -17.51
CA ARG A 235 9.17 36.98 -18.29
C ARG A 235 9.61 36.89 -19.76
N ILE A 236 9.68 35.68 -20.30
CA ILE A 236 9.87 35.42 -21.73
C ILE A 236 8.52 35.52 -22.44
N THR A 237 8.41 36.44 -23.39
CA THR A 237 7.21 36.63 -24.21
C THR A 237 7.41 36.04 -25.61
N PRO A 238 6.34 35.76 -26.37
CA PRO A 238 6.47 35.31 -27.75
C PRO A 238 7.25 36.28 -28.65
N GLU A 239 7.27 37.58 -28.32
CA GLU A 239 8.04 38.58 -29.05
C GLU A 239 9.56 38.43 -28.86
N ASP A 240 9.99 37.79 -27.77
CA ASP A 240 11.39 37.53 -27.47
C ASP A 240 11.93 36.29 -28.20
N ILE A 241 11.05 35.48 -28.81
CA ILE A 241 11.38 34.21 -29.47
C ILE A 241 11.55 34.41 -30.98
N LYS A 242 12.67 33.92 -31.51
CA LYS A 242 12.97 33.83 -32.93
C LYS A 242 13.09 32.36 -33.33
N VAL A 243 12.31 31.95 -34.33
CA VAL A 243 12.29 30.57 -34.85
C VAL A 243 13.46 30.32 -35.79
N GLU A 244 14.00 29.12 -35.73
CA GLU A 244 14.94 28.65 -36.75
C GLU A 244 14.23 28.41 -38.09
N PRO A 245 14.86 28.72 -39.24
CA PRO A 245 14.25 28.60 -40.55
C PRO A 245 14.24 27.14 -41.06
N ILE A 246 13.55 26.26 -40.32
CA ILE A 246 13.39 24.84 -40.64
C ILE A 246 12.11 24.65 -41.47
N ASN A 247 12.21 23.91 -42.58
CA ASN A 247 11.05 23.65 -43.43
C ASN A 247 9.95 22.90 -42.67
N GLY A 248 8.72 23.41 -42.69
CA GLY A 248 7.58 22.86 -41.96
C GLY A 248 7.49 23.29 -40.49
N LEU A 249 8.48 24.00 -39.95
CA LEU A 249 8.44 24.58 -38.60
C LEU A 249 7.92 26.01 -38.66
N THR A 250 6.94 26.35 -37.81
CA THR A 250 6.45 27.73 -37.66
C THR A 250 6.21 28.06 -36.21
N PHE A 251 6.19 29.35 -35.88
CA PHE A 251 5.79 29.84 -34.56
C PHE A 251 4.63 30.81 -34.70
N SER A 252 3.61 30.62 -33.88
CA SER A 252 2.47 31.53 -33.80
C SER A 252 2.28 32.01 -32.37
N ASN A 253 1.78 33.24 -32.25
CA ASN A 253 1.30 33.83 -31.01
C ASN A 253 -0.21 34.01 -31.19
N ILE A 254 -0.99 32.98 -30.86
CA ILE A 254 -2.45 33.03 -31.04
C ILE A 254 -3.04 33.58 -29.74
N ASN A 255 -3.65 34.78 -29.81
CA ASN A 255 -4.72 35.14 -28.88
C ASN A 255 -5.86 34.17 -29.18
N THR A 256 -6.28 33.34 -28.23
CA THR A 256 -7.33 32.30 -28.35
C THR A 256 -8.73 32.81 -28.74
N GLY A 257 -8.87 34.03 -29.28
CA GLY A 257 -10.10 34.57 -29.84
C GLY A 257 -10.32 34.25 -31.32
N LEU A 258 -10.43 32.97 -31.67
CA LEU A 258 -11.03 32.54 -32.95
C LEU A 258 -11.97 31.35 -32.75
N THR A 259 -13.02 31.54 -31.94
CA THR A 259 -14.31 30.87 -32.17
C THR A 259 -15.23 31.87 -32.87
N ALA A 260 -15.59 31.58 -34.11
CA ALA A 260 -16.57 32.33 -34.87
C ALA A 260 -17.99 32.14 -34.28
N SER A 261 -18.31 32.75 -33.13
CA SER A 261 -19.71 33.02 -32.71
C SER A 261 -19.93 33.86 -31.43
N ALA A 262 -18.91 34.44 -30.77
CA ALA A 262 -19.13 35.17 -29.50
C ALA A 262 -18.89 36.69 -29.61
N ALA A 263 -19.77 37.46 -28.98
CA ALA A 263 -19.85 38.93 -29.07
C ALA A 263 -18.63 39.67 -28.46
N PRO A 264 -18.29 40.89 -28.92
CA PRO A 264 -16.93 41.46 -28.80
C PRO A 264 -16.58 42.13 -27.46
N THR A 265 -17.29 41.87 -26.36
CA THR A 265 -17.19 42.72 -25.14
C THR A 265 -16.79 42.03 -23.84
N MET A 266 -16.38 40.74 -23.86
CA MET A 266 -15.92 40.06 -22.63
C MET A 266 -14.69 39.18 -22.83
N PHE A 267 -13.60 39.68 -23.42
CA PHE A 267 -12.31 38.98 -23.37
C PHE A 267 -11.15 39.99 -23.31
N LEU A 268 -10.91 40.52 -22.11
CA LEU A 268 -9.73 41.31 -21.78
C LEU A 268 -9.06 40.68 -20.56
N ALA A 269 -8.21 39.68 -20.81
CA ALA A 269 -7.08 39.21 -20.01
C ALA A 269 -6.85 37.71 -20.31
N GLU A 270 -6.26 37.39 -21.47
CA GLU A 270 -5.67 36.05 -21.65
C GLU A 270 -4.20 36.22 -22.02
N GLU A 271 -3.35 35.45 -21.33
CA GLU A 271 -1.90 35.44 -21.47
C GLU A 271 -1.48 35.12 -22.90
N LYS A 272 -0.48 35.85 -23.41
CA LYS A 272 0.13 35.57 -24.71
C LYS A 272 0.85 34.21 -24.64
N LYS A 273 0.41 33.25 -25.46
CA LYS A 273 0.95 31.88 -25.51
C LYS A 273 1.78 31.70 -26.79
N GLY A 274 2.94 31.08 -26.67
CA GLY A 274 3.81 30.76 -27.80
C GLY A 274 3.59 29.33 -28.29
N PHE A 275 3.44 29.13 -29.60
CA PHE A 275 3.17 27.83 -30.20
C PHE A 275 4.21 27.51 -31.27
N PHE A 276 4.99 26.44 -31.09
CA PHE A 276 5.73 25.82 -32.18
C PHE A 276 4.84 24.82 -32.89
N ASN A 277 4.68 24.97 -34.20
CA ASN A 277 3.91 24.05 -35.03
C ASN A 277 4.84 23.33 -35.99
N PHE A 278 4.83 22.01 -35.93
CA PHE A 278 5.54 21.11 -36.82
C PHE A 278 4.53 20.58 -37.85
N ASN A 279 4.73 20.90 -39.12
CA ASN A 279 3.92 20.39 -40.22
C ASN A 279 4.78 19.45 -41.06
N LYS A 280 4.79 18.16 -40.67
CA LYS A 280 5.64 17.12 -41.26
C LYS A 280 7.11 17.55 -41.41
N THR A 281 7.62 18.21 -40.38
CA THR A 281 8.99 18.71 -40.30
C THR A 281 9.97 17.55 -40.32
N LYS A 282 11.02 17.62 -41.13
CA LYS A 282 11.98 16.53 -41.31
C LYS A 282 13.30 16.80 -40.59
N PHE A 283 13.76 15.83 -39.82
CA PHE A 283 15.04 15.82 -39.13
C PHE A 283 15.87 14.60 -39.55
N ILE A 284 17.18 14.75 -39.56
CA ILE A 284 18.12 13.65 -39.88
C ILE A 284 18.89 13.28 -38.61
N VAL A 285 18.63 12.06 -38.11
CA VAL A 285 19.34 11.43 -37.01
C VAL A 285 20.15 10.27 -37.61
N ASP A 286 21.45 10.50 -37.79
CA ASP A 286 22.38 9.62 -38.53
C ASP A 286 21.91 9.22 -39.93
N GLU A 287 21.43 7.98 -40.09
CA GLU A 287 20.92 7.44 -41.36
C GLU A 287 19.39 7.39 -41.46
N TYR A 288 18.70 7.83 -40.41
CA TYR A 288 17.25 7.85 -40.33
C TYR A 288 16.68 9.24 -40.63
N GLU A 289 15.62 9.26 -41.45
CA GLU A 289 14.77 10.43 -41.62
C GLU A 289 13.63 10.35 -40.61
N VAL A 290 13.55 11.35 -39.74
CA VAL A 290 12.48 11.50 -38.76
C VAL A 290 11.54 12.60 -39.21
N THR A 291 10.27 12.28 -39.34
CA THR A 291 9.21 13.27 -39.61
C THR A 291 8.47 13.55 -38.32
N VAL A 292 8.37 14.81 -37.92
CA VAL A 292 7.64 15.28 -36.74
C VAL A 292 6.46 16.13 -37.20
N ASP A 293 5.28 15.85 -36.65
CA ASP A 293 4.03 16.54 -36.95
C ASP A 293 3.28 16.81 -35.63
N GLY A 294 2.73 18.01 -35.43
CA GLY A 294 2.08 18.38 -34.17
C GLY A 294 2.51 19.74 -33.63
N ASN A 295 2.39 19.96 -32.33
CA ASN A 295 2.64 21.26 -31.72
C ASN A 295 3.25 21.17 -30.31
N MET A 296 3.96 22.24 -29.94
CA MET A 296 4.46 22.48 -28.58
C MET A 296 4.04 23.87 -28.15
N LYS A 297 3.37 23.97 -27.01
CA LYS A 297 2.79 25.20 -26.48
C LYS A 297 3.49 25.57 -25.19
N PHE A 298 4.17 26.71 -25.22
CA PHE A 298 4.90 27.26 -24.09
C PHE A 298 4.03 28.25 -23.32
N ARG A 299 3.94 28.04 -22.02
CA ARG A 299 3.25 28.88 -21.04
C ARG A 299 4.22 29.23 -19.91
N ASP A 300 3.99 30.37 -19.29
CA ASP A 300 4.64 30.72 -18.03
C ASP A 300 6.17 30.66 -17.98
N GLY A 301 6.85 31.07 -19.06
CA GLY A 301 8.32 31.14 -19.12
C GLY A 301 8.87 32.32 -18.30
N ASP A 302 9.20 32.07 -17.04
CA ASP A 302 9.78 33.05 -16.11
C ASP A 302 11.22 32.69 -15.76
N ILE A 303 12.12 33.68 -15.81
CA ILE A 303 13.53 33.50 -15.50
C ILE A 303 13.93 34.49 -14.43
N ILE A 304 14.45 33.98 -13.31
CA ILE A 304 14.83 34.78 -12.15
C ILE A 304 16.35 34.68 -11.97
N PRO A 305 17.14 35.57 -12.58
CA PRO A 305 18.55 35.71 -12.24
C PRO A 305 18.70 36.40 -10.88
N ASP A 306 19.64 35.89 -10.07
CA ASP A 306 20.02 36.43 -8.77
C ASP A 306 21.55 36.50 -8.68
N VAL A 307 22.11 37.62 -9.12
CA VAL A 307 23.56 37.77 -9.32
C VAL A 307 24.07 38.98 -8.57
N VAL A 308 25.10 38.74 -7.74
CA VAL A 308 25.85 39.79 -7.05
C VAL A 308 27.32 39.71 -7.44
N VAL A 309 27.85 40.78 -8.02
CA VAL A 309 29.27 40.96 -8.32
C VAL A 309 29.80 42.15 -7.52
N GLU A 310 30.81 41.89 -6.71
CA GLU A 310 31.53 42.91 -5.96
C GLU A 310 33.04 42.64 -6.10
N ASP A 311 33.83 43.70 -6.26
CA ASP A 311 35.29 43.62 -6.42
C ASP A 311 35.73 42.65 -7.53
N LYS A 312 35.01 42.66 -8.67
CA LYS A 312 35.27 41.76 -9.82
C LYS A 312 35.20 40.27 -9.47
N SER A 313 34.40 39.93 -8.46
CA SER A 313 34.16 38.55 -8.05
C SER A 313 32.66 38.31 -7.88
N ILE A 314 32.19 37.18 -8.39
CA ILE A 314 30.81 36.74 -8.19
C ILE A 314 30.66 36.33 -6.72
N LYS A 315 29.93 37.11 -5.93
CA LYS A 315 29.60 36.79 -4.53
C LYS A 315 28.40 35.86 -4.45
N ARG A 316 27.45 36.04 -5.35
CA ARG A 316 26.21 35.27 -5.45
C ARG A 316 25.86 35.05 -6.92
N PHE A 317 25.43 33.83 -7.22
CA PHE A 317 24.88 33.50 -8.52
C PHE A 317 23.83 32.41 -8.34
N HIS A 318 22.57 32.80 -8.38
CA HIS A 318 21.47 31.89 -8.61
C HIS A 318 20.81 32.21 -9.94
N LEU A 319 20.40 31.17 -10.65
CA LEU A 319 19.60 31.31 -11.85
C LEU A 319 18.46 30.31 -11.72
N TYR A 320 17.24 30.77 -11.89
CA TYR A 320 16.03 29.97 -11.82
C TYR A 320 15.22 30.13 -13.09
N MET A 321 14.66 29.04 -13.59
CA MET A 321 13.74 29.00 -14.71
C MET A 321 12.49 28.23 -14.29
N GLU A 322 11.33 28.80 -14.59
CA GLU A 322 10.02 28.18 -14.49
C GLU A 322 9.36 28.22 -15.86
N GLN A 323 8.83 27.09 -16.33
CA GLN A 323 8.06 27.05 -17.57
C GLN A 323 7.07 25.88 -17.56
N ILE A 324 5.96 26.05 -18.28
CA ILE A 324 5.00 24.98 -18.55
C ILE A 324 4.96 24.72 -20.05
N VAL A 325 5.12 23.47 -20.47
CA VAL A 325 5.07 23.06 -21.88
C VAL A 325 4.03 21.98 -22.11
N ASP A 326 3.01 22.28 -22.92
CA ASP A 326 2.06 21.30 -23.42
C ASP A 326 2.58 20.77 -24.77
N THR A 327 2.74 19.47 -24.91
CA THR A 327 3.36 18.85 -26.10
C THR A 327 2.43 17.80 -26.69
N GLU A 328 2.15 17.92 -27.99
CA GLU A 328 1.42 16.92 -28.79
C GLU A 328 2.24 16.63 -30.06
N LEU A 329 2.94 15.50 -30.11
CA LEU A 329 3.87 15.17 -31.20
C LEU A 329 3.56 13.80 -31.81
N ASN A 330 3.48 13.77 -33.13
CA ASN A 330 3.47 12.58 -33.97
C ASN A 330 4.85 12.43 -34.63
N VAL A 331 5.63 11.45 -34.18
CA VAL A 331 6.98 11.18 -34.68
C VAL A 331 6.96 9.93 -35.55
N SER A 332 7.41 10.03 -36.79
CA SER A 332 7.52 8.93 -37.75
C SER A 332 8.96 8.73 -38.21
N VAL A 333 9.47 7.50 -38.17
CA VAL A 333 10.86 7.17 -38.53
C VAL A 333 10.89 6.34 -39.82
N LYS A 334 11.74 6.73 -40.78
CA LYS A 334 12.00 6.00 -42.03
C LYS A 334 13.50 5.84 -42.29
N ASN A 335 13.91 4.71 -42.86
CA ASN A 335 15.30 4.51 -43.26
C ASN A 335 15.62 5.28 -44.55
N GLY A 336 16.58 6.21 -44.49
CA GLY A 336 16.92 7.11 -45.60
C GLY A 336 17.76 6.48 -46.71
N LYS A 337 18.32 5.28 -46.51
CA LYS A 337 19.17 4.58 -47.50
C LYS A 337 18.62 3.18 -47.74
N GLY A 338 18.09 2.94 -48.94
CA GLY A 338 17.39 1.71 -49.32
C GLY A 338 18.05 0.40 -48.83
N GLU A 339 17.18 -0.51 -48.37
CA GLU A 339 17.37 -1.95 -48.09
C GLU A 339 18.74 -2.44 -47.58
N LYS A 340 19.49 -1.66 -46.80
CA LYS A 340 20.59 -2.23 -46.01
C LYS A 340 20.05 -2.71 -44.67
N LYS A 341 20.34 -3.99 -44.38
CA LYS A 341 20.01 -4.67 -43.12
C LYS A 341 20.32 -3.75 -41.94
N VAL A 342 19.28 -3.48 -41.14
CA VAL A 342 19.36 -2.74 -39.89
C VAL A 342 20.49 -3.34 -39.03
N LYS A 343 21.49 -2.53 -38.66
CA LYS A 343 22.46 -2.93 -37.64
C LYS A 343 21.75 -3.02 -36.31
N LYS A 344 21.94 -4.13 -35.60
CA LYS A 344 21.36 -4.38 -34.27
C LYS A 344 21.84 -3.30 -33.28
N GLY A 345 20.90 -2.56 -32.69
CA GLY A 345 21.06 -1.77 -31.46
C GLY A 345 22.08 -0.62 -31.51
N LEU A 346 21.78 0.45 -32.26
CA LEU A 346 22.41 1.75 -32.02
C LEU A 346 21.40 2.65 -31.30
N GLU A 347 21.75 3.14 -30.12
CA GLU A 347 21.12 4.30 -29.50
C GLU A 347 21.77 5.55 -30.10
N THR A 348 20.99 6.37 -30.80
CA THR A 348 21.50 7.64 -31.32
C THR A 348 20.54 8.78 -31.02
N GLY A 349 21.03 9.74 -30.24
CA GLY A 349 20.31 10.93 -29.81
C GLY A 349 20.91 12.19 -30.43
N LYS A 350 20.05 13.11 -30.87
CA LYS A 350 20.45 14.42 -31.38
C LYS A 350 19.48 15.51 -30.94
N SER A 351 20.03 16.63 -30.53
CA SER A 351 19.29 17.84 -30.16
C SER A 351 19.24 18.79 -31.35
N PHE A 352 18.04 19.18 -31.78
CA PHE A 352 17.82 20.07 -32.92
C PHE A 352 17.37 21.45 -32.42
N PRO A 353 18.11 22.54 -32.67
CA PRO A 353 17.64 23.88 -32.34
C PRO A 353 16.40 24.21 -33.19
N ILE A 354 15.33 24.65 -32.55
CA ILE A 354 14.07 25.03 -33.21
C ILE A 354 13.74 26.51 -33.01
N GLY A 355 14.36 27.15 -32.01
CA GLY A 355 14.27 28.58 -31.79
C GLY A 355 15.33 29.09 -30.84
N ASN A 356 15.45 30.40 -30.75
CA ASN A 356 16.26 31.10 -29.77
C ASN A 356 15.42 32.22 -29.15
N PHE A 357 15.68 32.58 -27.91
CA PHE A 357 15.03 33.74 -27.30
C PHE A 357 16.04 34.68 -26.66
N LYS A 358 15.63 35.94 -26.56
CA LYS A 358 16.44 36.99 -25.95
C LYS A 358 15.55 38.05 -25.31
N ALA A 359 15.50 38.05 -23.99
CA ALA A 359 14.73 39.01 -23.21
C ALA A 359 15.64 40.04 -22.52
N PRO A 360 15.31 41.34 -22.57
CA PRO A 360 16.07 42.37 -21.87
C PRO A 360 15.81 42.32 -20.36
N SER A 361 16.86 42.53 -19.56
CA SER A 361 16.70 42.81 -18.13
C SER A 361 16.43 44.30 -17.89
N PRO A 362 16.03 44.72 -16.68
CA PRO A 362 15.97 46.14 -16.29
C PRO A 362 17.33 46.85 -16.35
N ILE A 363 18.44 46.11 -16.42
CA ILE A 363 19.79 46.65 -16.52
C ILE A 363 20.19 46.75 -18.02
N PRO A 364 20.54 47.94 -18.53
CA PRO A 364 20.97 48.10 -19.91
C PRO A 364 22.17 47.20 -20.26
N LEU A 365 22.17 46.66 -21.48
CA LEU A 365 23.19 45.74 -22.01
C LEU A 365 23.27 44.36 -21.33
N VAL A 366 22.40 44.09 -20.36
CA VAL A 366 22.25 42.79 -19.69
C VAL A 366 20.96 42.12 -20.18
N PHE A 367 21.08 40.88 -20.65
CA PHE A 367 20.02 40.11 -21.28
C PHE A 367 19.96 38.70 -20.72
N VAL A 368 18.78 38.11 -20.79
CA VAL A 368 18.61 36.66 -20.69
C VAL A 368 18.53 36.11 -22.10
N ASP A 369 19.47 35.25 -22.44
CA ASP A 369 19.60 34.63 -23.76
C ASP A 369 19.41 33.11 -23.62
N GLY A 370 18.73 32.52 -24.59
CA GLY A 370 18.49 31.09 -24.56
C GLY A 370 18.17 30.45 -25.89
N LYS A 371 18.12 29.12 -25.89
CA LYS A 371 17.81 28.30 -27.06
C LYS A 371 16.74 27.29 -26.72
N ILE A 372 15.88 27.03 -27.69
CA ILE A 372 14.81 26.05 -27.61
C ILE A 372 15.19 24.92 -28.58
N TYR A 373 15.21 23.69 -28.07
CA TYR A 373 15.59 22.50 -28.82
C TYR A 373 14.45 21.50 -28.86
N LEU A 374 14.45 20.65 -29.88
CA LEU A 374 13.74 19.39 -29.91
C LEU A 374 14.81 18.28 -29.82
N LYS A 375 14.85 17.53 -28.71
CA LYS A 375 15.68 16.32 -28.62
C LYS A 375 14.93 15.18 -29.30
N ILE A 376 15.61 14.45 -30.17
CA ILE A 376 15.10 13.21 -30.77
C ILE A 376 16.15 12.13 -30.57
N GLU A 377 15.76 11.04 -29.91
CA GLU A 377 16.58 9.86 -29.74
C GLU A 377 15.85 8.64 -30.29
N ILE A 378 16.55 7.81 -31.06
CA ILE A 378 15.94 6.69 -31.78
C ILE A 378 16.69 5.40 -31.48
N THR A 379 15.93 4.35 -31.19
CA THR A 379 16.42 2.97 -31.08
C THR A 379 15.60 2.09 -32.04
N ALA A 380 15.84 2.17 -33.34
CA ALA A 380 14.95 1.56 -34.34
C ALA A 380 15.57 0.40 -35.13
N SER A 381 14.76 -0.63 -35.38
CA SER A 381 14.92 -1.63 -36.43
C SER A 381 13.65 -1.77 -37.29
N GLY A 382 13.20 -0.68 -37.92
CA GLY A 382 11.97 -0.68 -38.74
C GLY A 382 11.42 0.71 -39.06
N GLU A 383 10.19 0.76 -39.61
CA GLU A 383 9.38 1.98 -39.77
C GLU A 383 8.31 2.01 -38.67
N ALA A 384 8.23 3.13 -37.93
CA ALA A 384 7.23 3.31 -36.89
C ALA A 384 6.75 4.75 -36.79
N LYS A 385 5.54 4.90 -36.27
CA LYS A 385 4.91 6.16 -35.90
C LYS A 385 4.44 6.09 -34.44
N VAL A 386 4.82 7.10 -33.67
CA VAL A 386 4.46 7.28 -32.26
C VAL A 386 3.74 8.62 -32.11
N SER A 387 2.65 8.64 -31.36
CA SER A 387 1.96 9.86 -30.93
C SER A 387 2.11 9.99 -29.42
N ILE A 388 2.60 11.12 -28.93
CA ILE A 388 2.83 11.38 -27.50
C ILE A 388 2.20 12.72 -27.13
N GLU A 389 1.39 12.70 -26.06
CA GLU A 389 0.77 13.89 -25.47
C GLU A 389 1.12 13.99 -23.98
N TYR A 390 1.74 15.10 -23.57
CA TYR A 390 2.13 15.35 -22.17
C TYR A 390 2.23 16.83 -21.83
N THR A 391 2.13 17.14 -20.54
CA THR A 391 2.38 18.48 -19.97
C THR A 391 3.56 18.41 -19.02
N VAL A 392 4.53 19.32 -19.14
CA VAL A 392 5.64 19.46 -18.19
C VAL A 392 5.58 20.81 -17.50
N GLU A 393 5.70 20.83 -16.18
CA GLU A 393 6.03 21.99 -15.36
C GLU A 393 7.45 21.82 -14.82
N GLU A 394 8.36 22.71 -15.21
CA GLU A 394 9.75 22.65 -14.79
C GLU A 394 10.10 23.81 -13.86
N ARG A 395 10.93 23.51 -12.86
CA ARG A 395 11.53 24.48 -11.95
C ARG A 395 12.99 24.11 -11.77
N LEU A 396 13.89 24.77 -12.49
CA LEU A 396 15.30 24.41 -12.49
C LEU A 396 16.14 25.56 -11.98
N GLY A 397 17.18 25.25 -11.22
CA GLY A 397 18.11 26.29 -10.81
C GLY A 397 19.50 25.82 -10.44
N ILE A 398 20.41 26.80 -10.41
CA ILE A 398 21.76 26.66 -9.86
C ILE A 398 21.94 27.70 -8.78
N LYS A 399 22.75 27.37 -7.77
CA LYS A 399 23.21 28.29 -6.74
C LYS A 399 24.69 28.11 -6.47
N ASN A 400 25.39 29.19 -6.13
CA ASN A 400 26.78 29.11 -5.65
C ASN A 400 26.81 29.30 -4.14
N LYS A 401 27.36 28.32 -3.41
CA LYS A 401 27.61 28.40 -1.96
C LYS A 401 29.09 28.11 -1.69
N ASN A 402 29.82 29.08 -1.15
CA ASN A 402 31.25 28.95 -0.81
C ASN A 402 32.16 28.51 -1.96
N GLY A 403 31.85 28.93 -3.19
CA GLY A 403 32.64 28.59 -4.38
C GLY A 403 32.30 27.23 -5.00
N LYS A 404 31.37 26.47 -4.40
CA LYS A 404 30.76 25.27 -5.00
C LYS A 404 29.44 25.64 -5.66
N VAL A 405 29.27 25.23 -6.91
CA VAL A 405 27.98 25.33 -7.60
C VAL A 405 27.13 24.14 -7.17
N GLN A 406 25.87 24.37 -6.85
CA GLN A 406 24.88 23.34 -6.53
C GLN A 406 23.73 23.52 -7.50
N ALA A 407 23.35 22.46 -8.19
CA ALA A 407 22.22 22.47 -9.11
C ALA A 407 21.05 21.73 -8.48
N TYR A 408 19.85 22.17 -8.81
CA TYR A 408 18.61 21.63 -8.27
C TYR A 408 17.49 21.74 -9.30
N GLY A 409 16.48 20.89 -9.13
CA GLY A 409 15.30 20.89 -9.97
C GLY A 409 14.11 20.27 -9.27
N ASP A 410 12.93 20.77 -9.62
CA ASP A 410 11.64 20.13 -9.40
C ASP A 410 10.98 20.06 -10.79
N VAL A 411 10.61 18.86 -11.21
CA VAL A 411 10.03 18.64 -12.54
C VAL A 411 8.78 17.81 -12.33
N ASP A 412 7.63 18.41 -12.60
CA ASP A 412 6.33 17.76 -12.54
C ASP A 412 5.82 17.53 -13.95
N VAL A 413 5.31 16.34 -14.23
CA VAL A 413 4.94 15.94 -15.58
C VAL A 413 3.72 15.05 -15.56
N ASP A 414 2.78 15.36 -16.44
CA ASP A 414 1.55 14.62 -16.66
C ASP A 414 1.53 14.02 -18.07
N LEU A 415 1.53 12.67 -18.16
CA LEU A 415 1.50 11.93 -19.43
C LEU A 415 0.07 11.49 -19.77
N THR A 416 -0.59 12.25 -20.63
CA THR A 416 -2.00 12.06 -21.00
C THR A 416 -2.19 10.83 -21.90
N ASP A 417 -1.58 10.81 -23.08
CA ASP A 417 -1.82 9.78 -24.09
C ASP A 417 -0.54 9.36 -24.84
N VAL A 418 -0.47 8.08 -25.21
CA VAL A 418 0.61 7.53 -26.02
C VAL A 418 0.06 6.46 -26.95
N GLN A 419 0.28 6.62 -28.25
CA GLN A 419 -0.16 5.67 -29.28
C GLN A 419 1.01 5.22 -30.15
N PHE A 420 1.02 3.93 -30.49
CA PHE A 420 2.07 3.31 -31.31
C PHE A 420 1.49 2.60 -32.53
N THR A 421 2.11 2.80 -33.68
CA THR A 421 1.83 2.06 -34.92
C THR A 421 3.15 1.78 -35.66
N GLY A 422 3.37 0.58 -36.18
CA GLY A 422 4.61 0.25 -36.93
C GLY A 422 5.02 -1.21 -36.80
N GLU A 423 6.17 -1.57 -37.37
CA GLU A 423 6.76 -2.92 -37.26
C GLU A 423 8.22 -2.83 -36.76
N GLY A 424 8.59 -3.64 -35.77
CA GLY A 424 9.97 -3.75 -35.24
C GLY A 424 10.16 -3.32 -33.78
N LYS A 425 11.42 -3.20 -33.34
CA LYS A 425 11.80 -2.55 -32.07
C LYS A 425 12.10 -1.09 -32.34
N VAL A 426 11.39 -0.19 -31.68
CA VAL A 426 11.52 1.26 -31.82
C VAL A 426 11.44 1.92 -30.45
N GLY A 427 12.53 2.58 -30.03
CA GLY A 427 12.52 3.62 -28.99
C GLY A 427 12.51 4.99 -29.63
N ILE A 428 11.65 5.90 -29.15
CA ILE A 428 11.68 7.32 -29.48
C ILE A 428 11.65 8.12 -28.18
N GLU A 429 12.63 9.00 -27.99
CA GLU A 429 12.55 10.06 -26.99
C GLU A 429 12.36 11.39 -27.73
N ALA A 430 11.32 12.14 -27.38
CA ALA A 430 11.02 13.41 -28.02
C ALA A 430 10.51 14.44 -27.01
N GLY A 431 11.16 15.60 -26.97
CA GLY A 431 10.64 16.70 -26.17
C GLY A 431 11.42 18.00 -26.20
N PRO A 432 10.85 19.03 -25.53
CA PRO A 432 11.42 20.36 -25.47
C PRO A 432 12.70 20.37 -24.63
N GLY A 433 13.69 21.12 -25.12
CA GLY A 433 14.80 21.57 -24.30
C GLY A 433 14.87 23.09 -24.29
N ALA A 434 15.22 23.67 -23.15
CA ALA A 434 15.46 25.09 -23.00
C ALA A 434 16.83 25.31 -22.35
N GLY A 435 17.69 26.06 -23.05
CA GLY A 435 18.91 26.63 -22.50
C GLY A 435 18.67 28.07 -22.09
N VAL A 436 19.05 28.46 -20.88
CA VAL A 436 18.97 29.82 -20.34
C VAL A 436 20.34 30.26 -19.85
N SER A 437 20.70 31.51 -20.12
CA SER A 437 21.91 32.11 -19.60
C SER A 437 21.76 33.61 -19.43
N LEU A 438 22.38 34.17 -18.40
CA LEU A 438 22.51 35.62 -18.24
C LEU A 438 23.75 36.11 -18.99
N SER A 439 23.58 37.09 -19.87
CA SER A 439 24.65 37.67 -20.69
C SER A 439 24.75 39.19 -20.54
N ALA A 440 25.96 39.71 -20.67
CA ALA A 440 26.23 41.14 -20.77
C ALA A 440 27.25 41.38 -21.88
N MET A 441 26.95 42.27 -22.82
CA MET A 441 27.83 42.53 -23.98
C MET A 441 28.33 41.27 -24.71
N GLN A 442 27.44 40.28 -24.91
CA GLN A 442 27.74 38.94 -25.50
C GLN A 442 28.73 38.08 -24.70
N VAL A 443 28.97 38.42 -23.44
CA VAL A 443 29.71 37.59 -22.48
C VAL A 443 28.69 36.95 -21.57
N PHE A 444 28.66 35.62 -21.55
CA PHE A 444 27.75 34.86 -20.70
C PHE A 444 28.40 34.64 -19.34
N SER A 445 27.58 34.67 -18.30
CA SER A 445 27.96 34.30 -16.94
C SER A 445 28.02 32.76 -16.81
N VAL A 446 27.00 32.19 -16.19
CA VAL A 446 26.72 30.75 -16.13
C VAL A 446 25.36 30.51 -16.76
N GLY A 447 25.24 29.41 -17.51
CA GLY A 447 23.99 28.97 -18.12
C GLY A 447 23.48 27.67 -17.51
N LEU A 448 22.18 27.47 -17.65
CA LEU A 448 21.45 26.24 -17.40
C LEU A 448 20.95 25.71 -18.73
N ASP A 449 21.18 24.45 -19.04
CA ASP A 449 20.52 23.77 -20.15
C ASP A 449 19.66 22.64 -19.59
N ALA A 450 18.38 22.69 -19.91
CA ALA A 450 17.38 21.71 -19.52
C ALA A 450 16.86 21.00 -20.76
N ASN A 451 16.74 19.69 -20.70
CA ASN A 451 16.06 18.90 -21.71
C ASN A 451 15.09 17.96 -21.02
N MET A 452 13.87 17.88 -21.51
CA MET A 452 12.88 16.98 -20.96
C MET A 452 11.95 16.52 -22.07
N GLY A 453 11.31 15.39 -21.85
CA GLY A 453 10.31 14.94 -22.79
C GLY A 453 9.70 13.61 -22.43
N GLY A 454 8.72 13.24 -23.25
CA GLY A 454 8.21 11.89 -23.28
C GLY A 454 9.21 10.97 -23.97
N TYR A 455 9.34 9.76 -23.43
CA TYR A 455 9.87 8.64 -24.18
C TYR A 455 8.81 7.57 -24.36
N ALA A 456 8.95 6.87 -25.46
CA ALA A 456 8.06 5.80 -25.84
C ALA A 456 8.93 4.71 -26.49
N GLU A 457 8.99 3.55 -25.85
CA GLU A 457 9.67 2.37 -26.37
C GLU A 457 8.64 1.30 -26.69
N ALA A 458 8.66 0.78 -27.91
CA ALA A 458 7.84 -0.34 -28.33
C ALA A 458 8.71 -1.41 -28.98
N THR A 459 8.44 -2.65 -28.61
CA THR A 459 8.99 -3.85 -29.21
C THR A 459 7.83 -4.68 -29.74
N MET A 460 7.71 -4.77 -31.07
CA MET A 460 6.80 -5.72 -31.70
C MET A 460 7.55 -6.98 -32.08
N VAL A 461 7.11 -8.11 -31.52
CA VAL A 461 7.67 -9.44 -31.82
C VAL A 461 6.77 -10.10 -32.85
N LEU A 462 7.29 -10.31 -34.06
CA LEU A 462 6.67 -11.09 -35.12
C LEU A 462 7.31 -12.49 -35.16
N PRO A 463 6.66 -13.55 -34.67
CA PRO A 463 7.16 -14.90 -34.83
C PRO A 463 7.12 -15.27 -36.32
N VAL A 464 8.21 -15.88 -36.81
CA VAL A 464 8.48 -16.18 -38.23
C VAL A 464 7.47 -17.15 -38.87
N SER A 465 6.46 -17.63 -38.14
CA SER A 465 5.57 -18.71 -38.58
C SER A 465 4.07 -18.53 -38.30
N ASN A 466 3.61 -17.53 -37.54
CA ASN A 466 2.17 -17.34 -37.30
C ASN A 466 1.79 -15.91 -36.90
N ILE A 467 0.97 -15.24 -37.72
CA ILE A 467 0.44 -13.87 -37.46
C ILE A 467 -0.40 -13.84 -36.18
N GLU A 468 -1.05 -14.95 -35.82
CA GLU A 468 -1.86 -15.07 -34.59
C GLU A 468 -1.04 -14.98 -33.29
N ASN A 469 0.30 -15.14 -33.37
CA ASN A 469 1.20 -15.01 -32.22
C ASN A 469 1.95 -13.67 -32.19
N THR A 470 1.53 -12.68 -32.99
CA THR A 470 2.07 -11.33 -32.90
C THR A 470 1.77 -10.75 -31.52
N CYS A 471 2.79 -10.23 -30.85
CA CYS A 471 2.63 -9.52 -29.59
C CYS A 471 3.48 -8.26 -29.58
N ALA A 472 3.03 -7.27 -28.82
CA ALA A 472 3.72 -6.00 -28.61
C ALA A 472 3.97 -5.82 -27.11
N LYS A 473 5.20 -5.44 -26.79
CA LYS A 473 5.55 -4.83 -25.52
C LYS A 473 5.85 -3.37 -25.75
N SER A 474 5.19 -2.47 -25.05
CA SER A 474 5.55 -1.07 -25.03
C SER A 474 5.68 -0.56 -23.61
N GLU A 475 6.56 0.41 -23.45
CA GLU A 475 6.63 1.25 -22.28
C GLU A 475 6.68 2.70 -22.72
N ALA A 476 6.06 3.54 -21.92
CA ALA A 476 6.15 4.96 -22.08
C ALA A 476 6.44 5.58 -20.73
N GLY A 477 7.17 6.66 -20.77
CA GLY A 477 7.58 7.36 -19.59
C GLY A 477 8.18 8.68 -19.97
N LEU A 478 8.99 9.20 -19.07
CA LEU A 478 9.56 10.52 -19.18
C LEU A 478 11.05 10.46 -18.98
N TYR A 479 11.74 11.40 -19.61
CA TYR A 479 13.13 11.68 -19.31
C TYR A 479 13.28 13.15 -18.94
N ALA A 480 14.17 13.41 -17.99
CA ALA A 480 14.59 14.74 -17.61
C ALA A 480 16.12 14.75 -17.54
N LYS A 481 16.72 15.74 -18.18
CA LYS A 481 18.16 15.96 -18.17
C LYS A 481 18.45 17.43 -17.91
N GLY A 482 19.11 17.71 -16.79
CA GLY A 482 19.58 19.04 -16.42
C GLY A 482 21.09 19.11 -16.52
N GLU A 483 21.61 20.07 -17.28
CA GLU A 483 23.03 20.35 -17.45
C GLU A 483 23.35 21.78 -17.03
N ALA A 484 24.39 21.95 -16.21
CA ALA A 484 24.94 23.25 -15.89
C ALA A 484 26.11 23.52 -16.82
N ASN A 485 26.08 24.67 -17.50
CA ASN A 485 27.09 25.06 -18.46
C ASN A 485 27.84 26.29 -17.97
N ILE A 486 29.10 26.09 -17.61
CA ILE A 486 29.95 27.14 -17.06
C ILE A 486 30.81 27.72 -18.18
N LYS A 487 30.61 29.02 -18.43
CA LYS A 487 31.30 29.86 -19.44
C LYS A 487 31.05 29.41 -20.88
N ALA A 488 30.00 29.94 -21.48
CA ALA A 488 29.78 29.91 -22.91
C ALA A 488 30.29 31.21 -23.54
N PHE A 489 31.00 31.16 -24.67
CA PHE A 489 31.29 32.38 -25.41
C PHE A 489 31.33 32.18 -26.93
N PRO A 490 30.75 33.12 -27.68
CA PRO A 490 30.74 33.07 -29.14
C PRO A 490 32.13 33.41 -29.69
N THR A 491 32.61 32.65 -30.67
CA THR A 491 33.86 33.00 -31.39
C THR A 491 33.68 34.32 -32.14
N LEU A 492 34.70 35.19 -32.11
CA LEU A 492 34.57 36.52 -32.70
C LEU A 492 34.31 36.47 -34.21
N GLY A 493 34.94 35.53 -34.91
CA GLY A 493 34.69 35.26 -36.32
C GLY A 493 33.26 34.81 -36.65
N SER A 494 32.56 34.12 -35.74
CA SER A 494 31.14 33.77 -35.94
C SER A 494 30.24 35.00 -35.83
N ILE A 495 30.45 35.83 -34.80
CA ILE A 495 29.71 37.08 -34.59
C ILE A 495 29.91 38.03 -35.78
N TRP A 496 31.14 38.11 -36.29
CA TRP A 496 31.47 38.99 -37.41
C TRP A 496 30.73 38.63 -38.70
N LYS A 497 30.54 37.33 -38.97
CA LYS A 497 29.75 36.87 -40.13
C LYS A 497 28.29 37.31 -40.00
N THR A 498 27.71 37.11 -38.82
CA THR A 498 26.34 37.55 -38.51
C THR A 498 26.22 39.08 -38.63
N TRP A 499 27.21 39.85 -38.13
CA TRP A 499 27.22 41.30 -38.26
C TRP A 499 27.38 41.82 -39.69
N GLY A 500 28.04 41.04 -40.55
CA GLY A 500 28.21 41.32 -41.98
C GLY A 500 27.00 40.97 -42.84
N GLY A 501 25.88 40.54 -42.25
CA GLY A 501 24.68 40.14 -42.99
C GLY A 501 24.77 38.76 -43.64
N LEU A 502 25.81 37.97 -43.32
CA LEU A 502 25.87 36.56 -43.71
C LEU A 502 25.09 35.74 -42.67
N THR A 503 24.14 34.94 -43.14
CA THR A 503 23.43 33.97 -42.28
C THR A 503 24.44 32.92 -41.81
N GLY A 504 24.72 32.91 -40.52
CA GLY A 504 25.62 31.95 -39.91
C GLY A 504 25.38 31.88 -38.43
N ASP A 505 25.26 30.64 -37.93
CA ASP A 505 25.00 30.36 -36.53
C ASP A 505 26.15 30.87 -35.65
N LEU A 506 25.81 31.52 -34.54
CA LEU A 506 26.76 31.86 -33.50
C LEU A 506 27.33 30.57 -32.92
N LYS A 507 28.64 30.34 -33.11
CA LYS A 507 29.33 29.18 -32.57
C LYS A 507 29.85 29.49 -31.18
N TYR A 508 29.22 28.89 -30.19
CA TYR A 508 29.61 28.99 -28.78
C TYR A 508 30.60 27.87 -28.44
N LYS A 509 31.67 28.22 -27.72
CA LYS A 509 32.52 27.25 -27.03
C LYS A 509 32.13 27.27 -25.55
N TYR A 510 31.82 26.11 -24.99
CA TYR A 510 31.60 25.93 -23.55
C TYR A 510 32.90 25.47 -22.90
N GLU A 511 33.23 26.01 -21.72
CA GLU A 511 34.43 25.61 -20.98
C GLU A 511 34.19 24.35 -20.13
N VAL A 512 33.01 24.21 -19.53
CA VAL A 512 32.61 23.03 -18.76
C VAL A 512 31.10 22.77 -18.89
N ILE A 513 30.74 21.51 -19.12
CA ILE A 513 29.36 20.98 -19.10
C ILE A 513 29.28 19.96 -17.98
N GLN A 514 28.27 20.05 -17.12
CA GLN A 514 28.02 19.03 -16.10
C GLN A 514 26.54 18.70 -15.95
N THR A 515 26.21 17.42 -16.13
CA THR A 515 24.88 16.86 -15.87
C THR A 515 24.62 16.73 -14.37
N PHE A 516 23.46 17.17 -13.90
CA PHE A 516 23.03 17.09 -12.50
C PHE A 516 21.65 16.44 -12.30
N ILE A 517 20.82 16.43 -13.34
CA ILE A 517 19.62 15.59 -13.43
C ILE A 517 19.80 14.72 -14.68
N ASP A 518 19.60 13.43 -14.53
CA ASP A 518 19.56 12.44 -15.62
C ASP A 518 18.64 11.32 -15.14
N GLU A 519 17.35 11.55 -15.29
CA GLU A 519 16.31 10.71 -14.73
C GLU A 519 15.41 10.23 -15.86
N LYS A 520 15.10 8.94 -15.83
CA LYS A 520 14.18 8.29 -16.75
C LYS A 520 13.18 7.50 -15.93
N SER A 521 11.91 7.91 -15.99
CA SER A 521 10.84 7.38 -15.15
C SER A 521 9.79 6.70 -16.02
N LYS A 522 9.47 5.44 -15.70
CA LYS A 522 8.49 4.63 -16.41
C LYS A 522 7.09 4.91 -15.86
N ILE A 523 6.14 5.32 -16.71
CA ILE A 523 4.77 5.67 -16.29
C ILE A 523 3.76 4.64 -16.75
N LYS A 524 3.80 4.23 -18.03
CA LYS A 524 2.90 3.24 -18.61
C LYS A 524 3.69 2.06 -19.14
N GLU A 525 3.19 0.86 -18.90
CA GLU A 525 3.71 -0.38 -19.49
C GLU A 525 2.54 -1.18 -20.05
N TRP A 526 2.64 -1.58 -21.31
CA TRP A 526 1.75 -2.51 -21.95
C TRP A 526 2.55 -3.72 -22.42
N ASP A 527 2.21 -4.90 -21.92
CA ASP A 527 2.87 -6.14 -22.31
C ASP A 527 1.83 -7.16 -22.77
N SER A 528 1.51 -7.15 -24.07
CA SER A 528 0.64 -8.17 -24.68
C SER A 528 1.37 -9.48 -25.00
N CYS A 529 2.69 -9.54 -24.76
CA CYS A 529 3.48 -10.76 -24.92
C CYS A 529 3.31 -11.72 -23.74
N LYS A 530 2.88 -11.21 -22.58
CA LYS A 530 2.55 -12.02 -21.42
C LYS A 530 1.06 -12.16 -21.25
N VAL A 531 0.53 -13.35 -21.51
CA VAL A 531 -0.90 -13.65 -21.39
C VAL A 531 -1.13 -14.55 -20.19
N ALA A 532 -1.98 -14.12 -19.25
CA ALA A 532 -2.47 -15.00 -18.20
C ALA A 532 -3.38 -16.07 -18.81
N LYS A 533 -2.96 -17.33 -18.78
CA LYS A 533 -3.77 -18.47 -19.24
C LYS A 533 -4.78 -18.86 -18.19
N ASP A 534 -4.28 -19.20 -17.01
CA ASP A 534 -5.05 -19.75 -15.90
C ASP A 534 -4.59 -19.20 -14.56
N LEU A 535 -5.49 -19.24 -13.59
CA LEU A 535 -5.15 -19.12 -12.18
C LEU A 535 -4.92 -20.54 -11.64
N LEU A 536 -3.86 -20.74 -10.88
CA LEU A 536 -3.48 -22.02 -10.27
C LEU A 536 -3.50 -21.87 -8.75
N PHE A 537 -3.77 -22.95 -8.04
CA PHE A 537 -3.71 -23.00 -6.58
C PHE A 537 -2.89 -24.22 -6.11
N ASP A 538 -2.22 -24.06 -4.96
CA ASP A 538 -1.44 -25.11 -4.30
C ASP A 538 -1.74 -25.10 -2.79
N PRO A 539 -2.15 -26.25 -2.20
CA PRO A 539 -2.23 -27.60 -2.78
C PRO A 539 -3.45 -27.83 -3.70
N LYS A 540 -3.29 -28.67 -4.74
CA LYS A 540 -4.36 -29.07 -5.68
C LYS A 540 -5.58 -29.73 -5.01
N GLU A 541 -5.40 -30.28 -3.82
CA GLU A 541 -6.47 -30.81 -2.99
C GLU A 541 -6.37 -30.19 -1.59
N VAL A 542 -7.46 -29.55 -1.15
CA VAL A 542 -7.54 -28.96 0.19
C VAL A 542 -8.32 -29.91 1.10
N LEU A 543 -7.58 -30.58 1.97
CA LEU A 543 -8.12 -31.38 3.06
C LEU A 543 -8.10 -30.58 4.35
N LEU A 544 -9.25 -30.52 5.03
CA LEU A 544 -9.43 -29.86 6.32
C LEU A 544 -10.17 -30.78 7.31
N LYS A 545 -9.83 -30.68 8.58
CA LYS A 545 -10.65 -31.19 9.69
C LYS A 545 -11.65 -30.13 10.14
N PRO A 546 -12.76 -30.51 10.79
CA PRO A 546 -13.67 -29.53 11.38
C PRO A 546 -12.93 -28.58 12.33
N GLY A 547 -13.12 -27.26 12.16
CA GLY A 547 -12.43 -26.21 12.91
C GLY A 547 -10.99 -25.91 12.46
N GLU A 548 -10.45 -26.64 11.49
CA GLU A 548 -9.09 -26.42 10.98
C GLU A 548 -9.03 -25.23 10.01
N GLU A 549 -7.94 -24.47 10.10
CA GLU A 549 -7.62 -23.39 9.17
C GLU A 549 -6.42 -23.78 8.29
N LYS A 550 -6.46 -23.40 7.01
CA LYS A 550 -5.34 -23.63 6.08
C LYS A 550 -5.22 -22.51 5.06
N GLU A 551 -3.98 -22.13 4.77
CA GLU A 551 -3.67 -21.19 3.69
C GLU A 551 -3.42 -21.92 2.37
N VAL A 552 -3.95 -21.37 1.28
CA VAL A 552 -3.74 -21.84 -0.09
C VAL A 552 -3.00 -20.74 -0.86
N ASN A 553 -1.89 -21.12 -1.49
CA ASN A 553 -1.13 -20.22 -2.35
C ASN A 553 -1.78 -20.16 -3.73
N LEU A 554 -1.73 -18.98 -4.35
CA LEU A 554 -2.20 -18.75 -5.72
C LEU A 554 -1.04 -18.38 -6.62
N SER A 555 -1.10 -18.83 -7.86
CA SER A 555 -0.15 -18.46 -8.90
C SER A 555 -0.89 -18.23 -10.23
N LEU A 556 -0.48 -17.25 -11.01
CA LEU A 556 -0.93 -17.09 -12.39
C LEU A 556 -0.02 -17.90 -13.33
N ASN A 557 -0.61 -18.76 -14.16
CA ASN A 557 0.11 -19.36 -15.28
C ASN A 557 0.20 -18.34 -16.41
N MET A 558 1.40 -17.83 -16.65
CA MET A 558 1.68 -16.83 -17.66
C MET A 558 2.29 -17.52 -18.89
N LEU A 559 1.67 -17.35 -20.06
CA LEU A 559 2.31 -17.67 -21.33
C LEU A 559 3.12 -16.46 -21.78
N ASP A 560 4.42 -16.65 -21.89
CA ASP A 560 5.32 -15.74 -22.60
C ASP A 560 5.33 -16.14 -24.09
N LYS A 561 4.69 -15.32 -24.93
CA LYS A 561 4.62 -15.53 -26.38
C LYS A 561 5.98 -15.33 -27.07
N GLU A 562 6.89 -14.54 -26.50
CA GLU A 562 8.23 -14.30 -27.05
C GLU A 562 9.12 -15.53 -26.83
N ALA A 563 9.16 -16.04 -25.59
CA ALA A 563 9.95 -17.22 -25.25
C ALA A 563 9.27 -18.53 -25.67
N SER A 564 7.98 -18.50 -26.04
CA SER A 564 7.12 -19.67 -26.19
C SER A 564 7.18 -20.58 -24.95
N LYS A 565 7.19 -19.97 -23.77
CA LYS A 565 7.31 -20.65 -22.47
C LYS A 565 6.16 -20.28 -21.55
N GLU A 566 5.78 -21.24 -20.73
CA GLU A 566 4.83 -21.02 -19.65
C GLU A 566 5.60 -20.93 -18.33
N GLU A 567 5.28 -19.93 -17.52
CA GLU A 567 5.86 -19.71 -16.20
C GLU A 567 4.75 -19.40 -15.19
N ALA A 568 4.84 -20.00 -14.01
CA ALA A 568 3.92 -19.72 -12.92
C ALA A 568 4.44 -18.54 -12.08
N LYS A 569 3.74 -17.39 -12.11
CA LYS A 569 3.98 -16.24 -11.21
C LYS A 569 3.19 -16.46 -9.92
N SER A 570 3.88 -16.62 -8.79
CA SER A 570 3.20 -16.62 -7.47
C SER A 570 2.59 -15.25 -7.19
N LEU A 571 1.37 -15.24 -6.65
CA LEU A 571 0.70 -14.03 -6.16
C LEU A 571 1.17 -13.68 -4.75
N GLY A 572 1.21 -12.38 -4.42
CA GLY A 572 1.67 -11.89 -3.12
C GLY A 572 0.87 -10.69 -2.58
N GLU A 573 1.44 -9.98 -1.61
CA GLU A 573 0.82 -8.83 -0.94
C GLU A 573 0.35 -7.73 -1.92
N GLU A 574 1.14 -7.45 -2.95
CA GLU A 574 0.83 -6.48 -4.02
C GLU A 574 -0.46 -6.84 -4.81
N ASP A 575 -0.79 -8.13 -4.87
CA ASP A 575 -1.89 -8.66 -5.68
C ASP A 575 -3.21 -8.79 -4.89
N LYS A 576 -3.18 -8.59 -3.56
CA LYS A 576 -4.36 -8.73 -2.67
C LYS A 576 -5.55 -7.91 -3.15
N LYS A 577 -5.32 -6.68 -3.61
CA LYS A 577 -6.38 -5.76 -4.08
C LYS A 577 -7.16 -6.28 -5.29
N PHE A 578 -6.60 -7.22 -6.03
CA PHE A 578 -7.20 -7.82 -7.22
C PHE A 578 -7.89 -9.15 -6.93
N LEU A 579 -7.80 -9.66 -5.70
CA LEU A 579 -8.35 -10.95 -5.31
C LEU A 579 -9.71 -10.80 -4.62
N SER A 580 -10.66 -11.62 -5.03
CA SER A 580 -11.93 -11.79 -4.34
C SER A 580 -12.27 -13.27 -4.18
N VAL A 581 -12.96 -13.61 -3.10
CA VAL A 581 -13.31 -14.98 -2.76
C VAL A 581 -14.79 -15.10 -2.41
N ARG A 582 -15.40 -16.19 -2.86
CA ARG A 582 -16.79 -16.53 -2.59
C ARG A 582 -16.91 -18.00 -2.23
N THR A 583 -17.37 -18.27 -1.01
CA THR A 583 -17.72 -19.64 -0.62
C THR A 583 -19.14 -19.98 -1.04
N LYS A 584 -19.31 -21.15 -1.69
CA LYS A 584 -20.61 -21.65 -2.13
C LYS A 584 -21.48 -22.10 -0.95
N GLN A 585 -20.89 -22.69 0.09
CA GLN A 585 -21.56 -23.11 1.33
C GLN A 585 -20.79 -22.63 2.58
N LYS A 586 -21.18 -21.47 3.11
CA LYS A 586 -20.55 -20.84 4.30
C LYS A 586 -20.67 -21.67 5.58
N ASP A 587 -21.68 -22.53 5.66
CA ASP A 587 -21.90 -23.46 6.77
C ASP A 587 -20.95 -24.68 6.75
N VAL A 588 -20.09 -24.80 5.71
CA VAL A 588 -19.07 -25.85 5.57
C VAL A 588 -17.67 -25.26 5.73
N VAL A 589 -17.35 -24.21 4.96
CA VAL A 589 -16.06 -23.53 4.96
C VAL A 589 -16.29 -22.02 4.81
N GLU A 590 -15.56 -21.22 5.56
CA GLU A 590 -15.41 -19.78 5.34
C GLU A 590 -14.08 -19.50 4.66
N ALA A 591 -14.02 -18.46 3.82
CA ALA A 591 -12.83 -18.12 3.07
C ALA A 591 -12.60 -16.62 3.06
N GLU A 592 -11.35 -16.21 3.24
CA GLU A 592 -10.93 -14.80 3.20
C GLU A 592 -9.56 -14.64 2.53
N VAL A 593 -9.31 -13.44 1.99
CA VAL A 593 -8.01 -13.08 1.41
C VAL A 593 -7.10 -12.51 2.51
N THR A 594 -5.93 -13.12 2.72
CA THR A 594 -4.97 -12.70 3.74
C THR A 594 -4.23 -11.43 3.33
N ASN A 595 -3.54 -10.79 4.29
CA ASN A 595 -2.65 -9.67 4.00
C ASN A 595 -1.47 -10.05 3.09
N SER A 596 -1.06 -11.32 3.11
CA SER A 596 0.01 -11.84 2.24
C SER A 596 -0.45 -12.20 0.83
N GLY A 597 -1.72 -11.96 0.47
CA GLY A 597 -2.27 -12.29 -0.86
C GLY A 597 -2.63 -13.76 -1.06
N LYS A 598 -2.77 -14.53 0.03
CA LYS A 598 -3.19 -15.95 -0.01
C LYS A 598 -4.67 -16.09 0.32
N ILE A 599 -5.23 -17.28 0.10
CA ILE A 599 -6.61 -17.61 0.51
C ILE A 599 -6.56 -18.43 1.80
N LYS A 600 -7.11 -17.87 2.88
CA LYS A 600 -7.31 -18.60 4.13
C LYS A 600 -8.67 -19.28 4.10
N LEU A 601 -8.67 -20.59 4.31
CA LEU A 601 -9.86 -21.44 4.38
C LEU A 601 -10.05 -21.89 5.82
N ILE A 602 -11.26 -21.74 6.35
CA ILE A 602 -11.63 -22.06 7.72
C ILE A 602 -12.78 -23.07 7.67
N ALA A 603 -12.51 -24.34 8.00
CA ALA A 603 -13.58 -25.34 8.07
C ALA A 603 -14.45 -25.09 9.30
N ASN A 604 -15.77 -25.17 9.13
CA ASN A 604 -16.69 -25.04 10.26
C ASN A 604 -16.47 -26.19 11.26
N GLU A 605 -16.67 -25.94 12.56
CA GLU A 605 -16.60 -27.00 13.58
C GLU A 605 -17.63 -28.11 13.35
N MET A 606 -18.76 -27.78 12.70
CA MET A 606 -19.79 -28.71 12.27
C MET A 606 -20.19 -28.44 10.82
N PRO A 607 -19.41 -28.94 9.85
CA PRO A 607 -19.56 -28.62 8.45
C PRO A 607 -20.70 -29.43 7.82
N SER A 608 -21.75 -28.77 7.31
CA SER A 608 -23.02 -29.42 6.92
C SER A 608 -22.94 -30.54 5.87
N GLN A 609 -21.84 -30.61 5.13
CA GLN A 609 -21.53 -31.62 4.12
C GLN A 609 -20.02 -31.86 4.03
N GLN A 610 -19.64 -33.01 3.48
CA GLN A 610 -18.23 -33.41 3.39
C GLN A 610 -17.43 -32.59 2.37
N ASN A 611 -18.05 -32.14 1.28
CA ASN A 611 -17.36 -31.47 0.19
C ASN A 611 -18.00 -30.09 -0.08
N THR A 612 -17.17 -29.12 -0.40
CA THR A 612 -17.59 -27.77 -0.82
C THR A 612 -16.59 -27.20 -1.83
N GLU A 613 -16.96 -26.08 -2.43
CA GLU A 613 -16.17 -25.37 -3.42
C GLU A 613 -16.03 -23.91 -2.99
N VAL A 614 -14.83 -23.36 -3.17
CA VAL A 614 -14.52 -21.95 -2.95
C VAL A 614 -14.10 -21.34 -4.28
N GLU A 615 -14.85 -20.36 -4.76
CA GLU A 615 -14.54 -19.63 -5.98
C GLU A 615 -13.61 -18.47 -5.64
N VAL A 616 -12.51 -18.37 -6.38
CA VAL A 616 -11.52 -17.30 -6.26
C VAL A 616 -11.43 -16.60 -7.62
N VAL A 617 -11.55 -15.27 -7.61
CA VAL A 617 -11.42 -14.43 -8.80
C VAL A 617 -10.25 -13.49 -8.62
N TYR A 618 -9.36 -13.47 -9.62
CA TYR A 618 -8.31 -12.48 -9.81
C TYR A 618 -8.75 -11.53 -10.92
N ASP A 619 -8.93 -10.24 -10.59
CA ASP A 619 -9.39 -9.20 -11.51
C ASP A 619 -8.45 -7.99 -11.43
N ASN A 620 -7.60 -7.83 -12.44
CA ASN A 620 -6.65 -6.73 -12.57
C ASN A 620 -6.98 -5.95 -13.86
N GLU A 621 -7.77 -4.89 -13.69
CA GLU A 621 -8.24 -4.03 -14.79
C GLU A 621 -7.07 -3.32 -15.50
N ASP A 622 -6.04 -2.89 -14.75
CA ASP A 622 -4.85 -2.21 -15.31
C ASP A 622 -4.13 -3.05 -16.38
N LYS A 623 -4.21 -4.38 -16.24
CA LYS A 623 -3.57 -5.36 -17.13
C LYS A 623 -4.55 -6.12 -18.01
N ASP A 624 -5.84 -5.81 -17.95
CA ASP A 624 -6.92 -6.56 -18.61
C ASP A 624 -6.88 -8.07 -18.33
N ILE A 625 -6.62 -8.45 -17.06
CA ILE A 625 -6.54 -9.86 -16.63
C ILE A 625 -7.71 -10.17 -15.70
N LYS A 626 -8.61 -11.05 -16.17
CA LYS A 626 -9.67 -11.63 -15.35
C LYS A 626 -9.64 -13.15 -15.41
N LYS A 627 -9.39 -13.80 -14.26
CA LYS A 627 -9.34 -15.26 -14.13
C LYS A 627 -10.05 -15.72 -12.88
N SER A 628 -10.75 -16.84 -12.99
CA SER A 628 -11.44 -17.47 -11.88
C SER A 628 -11.00 -18.92 -11.74
N ILE A 629 -10.85 -19.39 -10.51
CA ILE A 629 -10.65 -20.82 -10.21
C ILE A 629 -11.56 -21.25 -9.07
N THR A 630 -11.95 -22.52 -9.09
CA THR A 630 -12.68 -23.15 -7.99
C THR A 630 -11.75 -24.09 -7.24
N ILE A 631 -11.58 -23.83 -5.94
CA ILE A 631 -10.81 -24.66 -5.02
C ILE A 631 -11.76 -25.69 -4.41
N PRO A 632 -11.58 -27.00 -4.70
CA PRO A 632 -12.34 -28.06 -4.04
C PRO A 632 -11.81 -28.27 -2.62
N VAL A 633 -12.73 -28.29 -1.65
CA VAL A 633 -12.40 -28.51 -0.24
C VAL A 633 -13.15 -29.73 0.27
N LYS A 634 -12.41 -30.65 0.90
CA LYS A 634 -12.95 -31.89 1.48
C LYS A 634 -12.65 -31.96 2.97
N ILE A 635 -13.70 -32.22 3.74
CA ILE A 635 -13.62 -32.45 5.18
C ILE A 635 -13.29 -33.93 5.45
N THR A 636 -12.14 -34.21 6.04
CA THR A 636 -11.65 -35.59 6.25
C THR A 636 -12.31 -36.30 7.43
N ASP A 637 -12.53 -35.58 8.54
CA ASP A 637 -13.18 -36.10 9.76
C ASP A 637 -14.68 -35.72 9.80
N PHE A 638 -15.35 -35.74 8.65
CA PHE A 638 -16.78 -35.42 8.55
C PHE A 638 -17.64 -36.52 9.19
N ASN A 639 -18.44 -36.17 10.20
CA ASN A 639 -19.41 -37.09 10.78
C ASN A 639 -20.79 -36.92 10.11
N PRO A 640 -21.28 -37.91 9.33
CA PRO A 640 -22.62 -37.87 8.73
C PRO A 640 -23.75 -38.04 9.76
N THR A 641 -23.42 -38.32 11.03
CA THR A 641 -24.37 -38.63 12.10
C THR A 641 -24.25 -37.64 13.28
N PRO A 642 -24.77 -36.40 13.16
CA PRO A 642 -24.62 -35.35 14.17
C PRO A 642 -25.07 -35.75 15.58
N LEU A 643 -26.06 -36.66 15.66
CA LEU A 643 -26.59 -37.21 16.91
C LEU A 643 -25.55 -37.92 17.78
N GLU A 644 -24.47 -38.45 17.20
CA GLU A 644 -23.43 -39.12 17.98
C GLU A 644 -22.63 -38.15 18.85
N GLN A 645 -22.43 -36.93 18.38
CA GLN A 645 -21.68 -35.92 19.14
C GLN A 645 -22.50 -35.35 20.31
N LEU A 646 -23.83 -35.50 20.25
CA LEU A 646 -24.77 -35.09 21.28
C LEU A 646 -24.88 -36.08 22.45
N ASN A 647 -24.36 -37.29 22.29
CA ASN A 647 -24.52 -38.35 23.27
C ASN A 647 -23.78 -38.01 24.58
N GLY A 648 -24.46 -38.11 25.72
CA GLY A 648 -23.88 -37.89 27.05
C GLY A 648 -24.62 -36.86 27.90
N TYR A 649 -23.94 -36.36 28.93
CA TYR A 649 -24.49 -35.40 29.89
C TYR A 649 -24.23 -33.97 29.44
N TRP A 650 -25.22 -33.12 29.69
CA TRP A 650 -25.21 -31.70 29.39
C TRP A 650 -25.72 -30.95 30.61
N ARG A 651 -25.06 -29.87 31.00
CA ARG A 651 -25.40 -29.06 32.16
C ARG A 651 -26.02 -27.74 31.71
N ASN A 652 -27.09 -27.33 32.38
CA ASN A 652 -27.71 -26.03 32.10
C ASN A 652 -26.78 -24.90 32.56
N GLU A 653 -26.47 -23.95 31.66
CA GLU A 653 -25.59 -22.81 31.98
C GLU A 653 -26.20 -21.89 33.05
N ASN A 654 -27.52 -21.85 33.15
CA ASN A 654 -28.26 -20.96 34.04
C ASN A 654 -28.69 -21.62 35.37
N SER A 655 -28.53 -22.94 35.52
CA SER A 655 -28.93 -23.67 36.73
C SER A 655 -27.93 -24.77 37.09
N LYS A 656 -27.22 -24.59 38.21
CA LYS A 656 -26.12 -25.48 38.60
C LYS A 656 -26.54 -26.93 38.89
N GLY A 657 -27.79 -27.16 39.29
CA GLY A 657 -28.30 -28.48 39.64
C GLY A 657 -29.02 -29.21 38.51
N MET A 658 -29.24 -28.57 37.35
CA MET A 658 -30.01 -29.15 36.25
C MET A 658 -29.09 -29.78 35.20
N PHE A 659 -29.35 -31.06 34.94
CA PHE A 659 -28.67 -31.85 33.94
C PHE A 659 -29.65 -32.39 32.90
N VAL A 660 -29.11 -32.63 31.73
CA VAL A 660 -29.78 -33.28 30.62
C VAL A 660 -28.90 -34.42 30.17
N LYS A 661 -29.47 -35.61 30.04
CA LYS A 661 -28.81 -36.75 29.40
C LYS A 661 -29.45 -36.98 28.04
N ILE A 662 -28.62 -37.01 27.01
CA ILE A 662 -29.04 -37.32 25.65
C ILE A 662 -28.44 -38.67 25.28
N ASP A 663 -29.30 -39.64 24.99
CA ASP A 663 -28.92 -40.98 24.54
C ASP A 663 -29.43 -41.22 23.11
N LYS A 664 -28.55 -41.45 22.14
CA LYS A 664 -28.90 -41.80 20.75
C LYS A 664 -29.60 -43.17 20.74
N LYS A 665 -30.81 -43.23 20.21
CA LYS A 665 -31.60 -44.47 20.05
C LYS A 665 -31.75 -44.91 18.59
N GLY A 666 -31.43 -44.04 17.63
CA GLY A 666 -31.51 -44.36 16.20
C GLY A 666 -30.92 -43.28 15.32
N ALA A 667 -31.06 -43.42 13.99
CA ALA A 667 -30.51 -42.48 13.02
C ALA A 667 -31.15 -41.08 13.06
N LYS A 668 -32.40 -40.98 13.54
CA LYS A 668 -33.13 -39.71 13.72
C LYS A 668 -33.79 -39.60 15.11
N ASN A 669 -33.33 -40.42 16.07
CA ASN A 669 -34.04 -40.65 17.32
C ASN A 669 -33.06 -40.52 18.48
N ILE A 670 -33.44 -39.72 19.47
CA ILE A 670 -32.76 -39.64 20.76
C ILE A 670 -33.75 -39.88 21.89
N GLU A 671 -33.25 -40.35 23.01
CA GLU A 671 -33.91 -40.26 24.31
C GLU A 671 -33.30 -39.05 25.03
N TYR A 672 -34.17 -38.15 25.45
CA TYR A 672 -33.83 -36.92 26.15
C TYR A 672 -34.37 -37.04 27.57
N ALA A 673 -33.49 -37.03 28.57
CA ALA A 673 -33.86 -37.07 29.97
C ALA A 673 -33.39 -35.79 30.67
N ALA A 674 -34.34 -35.01 31.19
CA ALA A 674 -34.05 -33.85 32.03
C ALA A 674 -34.16 -34.26 33.50
N MET A 675 -33.16 -33.88 34.29
CA MET A 675 -33.04 -34.30 35.69
C MET A 675 -32.36 -33.22 36.53
N ASP A 676 -32.65 -33.22 37.82
CA ASP A 676 -31.79 -32.57 38.81
C ASP A 676 -30.88 -33.61 39.49
N THR A 677 -30.28 -33.26 40.63
CA THR A 677 -29.37 -34.16 41.34
C THR A 677 -30.06 -35.35 42.03
N HIS A 678 -31.39 -35.36 42.19
CA HIS A 678 -32.11 -36.42 42.92
C HIS A 678 -33.19 -37.08 42.07
N GLU A 679 -33.72 -36.38 41.07
CA GLU A 679 -34.92 -36.81 40.36
C GLU A 679 -34.85 -36.54 38.86
N ILE A 680 -35.31 -37.53 38.08
CA ILE A 680 -35.58 -37.37 36.66
C ILE A 680 -36.95 -36.71 36.53
N TRP A 681 -36.97 -35.46 36.05
CA TRP A 681 -38.20 -34.70 35.87
C TRP A 681 -39.03 -35.28 34.74
N TYR A 682 -38.38 -35.62 33.63
CA TYR A 682 -39.00 -36.36 32.54
C TYR A 682 -37.97 -37.00 31.62
N THR A 683 -38.41 -38.07 30.97
CA THR A 683 -37.71 -38.73 29.87
C THR A 683 -38.64 -38.77 28.68
N GLY A 684 -38.14 -38.43 27.49
CA GLY A 684 -38.91 -38.48 26.25
C GLY A 684 -38.10 -38.99 25.08
N ASN A 685 -38.76 -39.72 24.18
CA ASN A 685 -38.20 -40.03 22.87
C ASN A 685 -38.46 -38.87 21.93
N VAL A 686 -37.40 -38.30 21.35
CA VAL A 686 -37.49 -37.27 20.33
C VAL A 686 -37.26 -37.90 18.97
N GLN A 687 -38.27 -37.81 18.11
CA GLN A 687 -38.17 -38.19 16.70
C GLN A 687 -37.94 -36.91 15.89
N PHE A 688 -36.81 -36.80 15.20
CA PHE A 688 -36.50 -35.63 14.38
C PHE A 688 -37.06 -35.78 12.95
N ASP A 689 -37.87 -34.81 12.53
CA ASP A 689 -38.38 -34.70 11.17
C ASP A 689 -37.35 -34.05 10.25
N THR A 690 -36.63 -33.04 10.77
CA THR A 690 -35.54 -32.35 10.09
C THR A 690 -34.23 -32.57 10.84
N VAL A 691 -33.26 -33.19 10.16
CA VAL A 691 -31.90 -33.43 10.67
C VAL A 691 -30.91 -32.62 9.84
N LYS A 692 -30.54 -31.43 10.32
CA LYS A 692 -29.41 -30.64 9.79
C LYS A 692 -28.31 -30.63 10.84
N GLN A 693 -27.04 -30.55 10.46
CA GLN A 693 -25.93 -30.64 11.41
C GLN A 693 -26.01 -29.62 12.56
N LYS A 694 -26.45 -28.39 12.30
CA LYS A 694 -26.57 -27.33 13.31
C LYS A 694 -27.96 -27.19 13.93
N ALA A 695 -28.97 -27.86 13.39
CA ALA A 695 -30.34 -27.71 13.85
C ALA A 695 -31.15 -28.98 13.59
N LEU A 696 -31.66 -29.55 14.66
CA LEU A 696 -32.54 -30.70 14.68
C LEU A 696 -33.92 -30.23 15.15
N SER A 697 -34.98 -30.66 14.48
CA SER A 697 -36.35 -30.33 14.90
C SER A 697 -37.29 -31.50 14.67
N GLY A 698 -38.22 -31.67 15.59
CA GLY A 698 -39.20 -32.74 15.60
C GLY A 698 -40.10 -32.65 16.82
N ASN A 699 -40.65 -33.79 17.24
CA ASN A 699 -41.55 -33.85 18.39
C ASN A 699 -41.02 -34.82 19.45
N MET A 700 -41.17 -34.42 20.71
CA MET A 700 -40.86 -35.25 21.86
C MET A 700 -42.12 -35.97 22.33
N LYS A 701 -42.03 -37.29 22.47
CA LYS A 701 -43.04 -38.13 23.10
C LYS A 701 -42.54 -38.58 24.47
N TYR A 702 -43.29 -38.24 25.52
CA TYR A 702 -42.94 -38.57 26.90
C TYR A 702 -42.95 -40.10 27.14
N LEU A 703 -41.92 -40.60 27.80
CA LEU A 703 -41.82 -41.98 28.31
C LEU A 703 -42.12 -42.04 29.81
N ALA A 704 -41.73 -41.00 30.55
CA ALA A 704 -42.01 -40.83 31.96
C ALA A 704 -41.95 -39.32 32.28
N LYS A 705 -42.80 -38.86 33.19
CA LYS A 705 -42.79 -37.50 33.73
C LYS A 705 -43.15 -37.56 35.21
N HIS A 706 -42.37 -36.90 36.04
CA HIS A 706 -42.57 -36.90 37.48
C HIS A 706 -43.98 -36.42 37.85
N GLY A 707 -44.66 -37.16 38.73
CA GLY A 707 -46.01 -36.84 39.21
C GLY A 707 -47.18 -37.28 38.33
N GLU A 708 -46.95 -38.04 37.24
CA GLU A 708 -48.02 -38.53 36.37
C GLU A 708 -47.96 -40.06 36.17
N ASP A 709 -49.04 -40.75 36.52
CA ASP A 709 -49.11 -42.23 36.53
C ASP A 709 -49.15 -42.88 35.14
N ASN A 710 -49.42 -42.12 34.05
CA ASN A 710 -49.54 -42.66 32.69
C ASN A 710 -48.94 -41.73 31.61
N ALA A 711 -47.67 -41.98 31.27
CA ALA A 711 -46.95 -41.23 30.22
C ALA A 711 -47.60 -41.31 28.82
N GLU A 712 -48.39 -42.36 28.53
CA GLU A 712 -49.08 -42.54 27.24
C GLU A 712 -50.18 -41.50 26.97
N SER A 713 -50.62 -40.75 28.01
CA SER A 713 -51.68 -39.74 27.90
C SER A 713 -51.20 -38.31 27.66
N LEU A 714 -49.88 -38.08 27.67
CA LEU A 714 -49.27 -36.77 27.47
C LEU A 714 -49.18 -36.38 25.98
N PRO A 715 -49.52 -35.14 25.59
CA PRO A 715 -49.39 -34.69 24.20
C PRO A 715 -47.93 -34.62 23.76
N GLU A 716 -47.69 -34.87 22.46
CA GLU A 716 -46.38 -34.64 21.85
C GLU A 716 -46.03 -33.14 21.87
N GLU A 717 -44.77 -32.83 22.16
CA GLU A 717 -44.31 -31.44 22.31
C GLU A 717 -43.24 -31.10 21.27
N ALA A 718 -43.34 -29.92 20.66
CA ALA A 718 -42.37 -29.45 19.68
C ALA A 718 -40.98 -29.33 20.33
N PHE A 719 -39.99 -29.90 19.66
CA PHE A 719 -38.63 -30.00 20.17
C PHE A 719 -37.64 -29.55 19.10
N LYS A 720 -36.78 -28.60 19.45
CA LYS A 720 -35.69 -28.09 18.60
C LYS A 720 -34.38 -28.18 19.36
N LEU A 721 -33.34 -28.69 18.71
CA LEU A 721 -31.98 -28.72 19.25
C LEU A 721 -31.06 -28.04 18.25
N GLU A 722 -30.48 -26.91 18.64
CA GLU A 722 -29.49 -26.18 17.87
C GLU A 722 -28.11 -26.45 18.46
N VAL A 723 -27.15 -26.80 17.59
CA VAL A 723 -25.78 -27.04 18.02
C VAL A 723 -24.99 -25.76 17.81
N VAL A 724 -24.57 -25.15 18.92
CA VAL A 724 -23.82 -23.88 18.93
C VAL A 724 -22.34 -24.13 18.73
N SER A 725 -21.79 -25.17 19.38
CA SER A 725 -20.44 -25.69 19.18
C SER A 725 -20.36 -27.15 19.66
N SER A 726 -19.20 -27.79 19.52
CA SER A 726 -18.98 -29.15 20.06
C SER A 726 -19.25 -29.30 21.57
N GLU A 727 -19.18 -28.19 22.30
CA GLU A 727 -19.33 -28.12 23.75
C GLU A 727 -20.61 -27.40 24.20
N LYS A 728 -21.42 -26.87 23.28
CA LYS A 728 -22.63 -26.09 23.59
C LYS A 728 -23.79 -26.38 22.66
N ILE A 729 -24.97 -26.57 23.24
CA ILE A 729 -26.22 -26.76 22.51
C ILE A 729 -27.32 -25.89 23.13
N THR A 730 -28.31 -25.55 22.31
CA THR A 730 -29.52 -24.89 22.74
C THR A 730 -30.69 -25.82 22.45
N VAL A 731 -31.45 -26.17 23.48
CA VAL A 731 -32.66 -27.00 23.34
C VAL A 731 -33.87 -26.12 23.59
N THR A 732 -34.80 -26.11 22.64
CA THR A 732 -36.12 -25.49 22.79
C THR A 732 -37.17 -26.59 22.86
N LYS A 733 -37.94 -26.63 23.95
CA LYS A 733 -39.03 -27.58 24.16
C LYS A 733 -40.28 -26.78 24.51
N GLY A 734 -41.28 -26.78 23.62
CA GLY A 734 -42.43 -25.88 23.75
C GLY A 734 -42.00 -24.41 23.82
N ASN A 735 -42.30 -23.74 24.93
CA ASN A 735 -41.87 -22.35 25.19
C ASN A 735 -40.59 -22.24 26.04
N GLU A 736 -40.01 -23.37 26.46
CA GLU A 736 -38.82 -23.41 27.31
C GLU A 736 -37.54 -23.45 26.46
N VAL A 737 -36.53 -22.66 26.83
CA VAL A 737 -35.21 -22.64 26.17
C VAL A 737 -34.13 -22.99 27.19
N PHE A 738 -33.36 -24.03 26.89
CA PHE A 738 -32.25 -24.52 27.69
C PHE A 738 -30.94 -24.29 26.94
N ASN A 739 -30.08 -23.44 27.48
CA ASN A 739 -28.70 -23.31 27.03
C ASN A 739 -27.86 -24.31 27.81
N LEU A 740 -27.32 -25.30 27.12
CA LEU A 740 -26.66 -26.44 27.71
C LEU A 740 -25.20 -26.49 27.29
N ARG A 741 -24.32 -26.77 28.23
CA ARG A 741 -22.90 -27.03 28.00
C ARG A 741 -22.59 -28.49 28.25
N LYS A 742 -21.70 -29.08 27.47
CA LYS A 742 -21.30 -30.48 27.65
C LYS A 742 -20.72 -30.71 29.04
N SER A 743 -21.09 -31.83 29.64
CA SER A 743 -20.74 -32.23 31.01
C SER A 743 -20.30 -33.70 31.03
N SER A 744 -19.73 -34.14 32.14
CA SER A 744 -19.32 -35.54 32.34
C SER A 744 -20.19 -36.25 33.38
N THR A 745 -20.25 -37.59 33.31
CA THR A 745 -20.89 -38.42 34.36
C THR A 745 -20.28 -38.16 35.73
N LYS A 746 -18.95 -38.00 35.81
CA LYS A 746 -18.25 -37.70 37.07
C LYS A 746 -18.65 -36.35 37.67
N GLU A 747 -18.92 -35.37 36.82
CA GLU A 747 -19.37 -34.04 37.27
C GLU A 747 -20.80 -34.11 37.82
N TYR A 748 -21.68 -34.87 37.15
CA TYR A 748 -23.03 -35.16 37.65
C TYR A 748 -23.00 -35.91 38.99
N GLU A 749 -22.25 -37.01 39.10
CA GLU A 749 -22.11 -37.81 40.32
C GLU A 749 -21.55 -36.99 41.50
N LYS A 750 -20.59 -36.10 41.24
CA LYS A 750 -20.03 -35.21 42.26
C LYS A 750 -21.09 -34.25 42.83
N GLU A 751 -21.96 -33.70 41.98
CA GLU A 751 -23.03 -32.80 42.41
C GLU A 751 -24.14 -33.55 43.17
N GLN A 752 -24.38 -34.84 42.88
CA GLN A 752 -25.25 -35.69 43.71
C GLN A 752 -24.69 -35.91 45.12
N LEU A 753 -23.39 -36.22 45.24
CA LEU A 753 -22.74 -36.50 46.52
C LEU A 753 -22.62 -35.27 47.43
N ALA A 754 -22.53 -34.07 46.86
CA ALA A 754 -22.42 -32.82 47.62
C ALA A 754 -23.68 -32.48 48.45
N VAL A 755 -24.83 -33.10 48.15
CA VAL A 755 -26.11 -32.87 48.85
C VAL A 755 -26.37 -33.89 49.97
N VAL A 756 -25.72 -35.07 49.94
CA VAL A 756 -25.91 -36.15 50.93
C VAL A 756 -24.97 -36.02 52.15
N GLY A 757 -23.98 -35.12 52.09
CA GLY A 757 -23.06 -34.83 53.20
C GLY A 757 -23.64 -33.88 54.26
N GLY A 758 -24.57 -34.37 55.08
CA GLY A 758 -24.95 -33.74 56.34
C GLY A 758 -23.82 -33.82 57.36
N THR A 759 -23.53 -32.70 58.03
CA THR A 759 -22.53 -32.50 59.08
C THR A 759 -22.58 -33.57 60.19
N GLU A 760 -21.46 -34.24 60.45
CA GLU A 760 -21.24 -35.06 61.65
C GLU A 760 -21.19 -34.18 62.90
N ASP A 761 -22.10 -34.44 63.85
CA ASP A 761 -21.94 -34.06 65.25
C ASP A 761 -22.18 -35.30 66.12
N ILE A 762 -21.22 -35.51 67.03
CA ILE A 762 -21.04 -36.70 67.87
C ILE A 762 -22.01 -36.66 69.06
N ASN A 763 -22.74 -37.75 69.37
CA ASN A 763 -23.03 -38.03 70.78
C ASN A 763 -23.42 -39.48 71.12
N ASN A 764 -23.03 -39.85 72.34
CA ASN A 764 -22.96 -41.18 72.96
C ASN A 764 -24.30 -41.79 73.44
N GLN A 765 -24.25 -43.13 73.59
CA GLN A 765 -25.01 -44.06 74.46
C GLN A 765 -26.11 -44.92 73.78
N PRO A 766 -26.46 -46.09 74.35
CA PRO A 766 -25.66 -47.18 74.93
C PRO A 766 -25.94 -48.54 74.22
N LYS A 767 -25.08 -49.56 74.39
CA LYS A 767 -25.30 -50.91 73.82
C LYS A 767 -26.54 -51.59 74.43
N PRO A 768 -27.55 -52.02 73.65
CA PRO A 768 -28.68 -52.77 74.17
C PRO A 768 -28.44 -54.29 74.15
N ASN A 769 -29.23 -54.97 74.97
CA ASN A 769 -29.08 -56.35 75.44
C ASN A 769 -29.57 -57.35 74.35
N THR A 770 -28.64 -58.13 73.80
CA THR A 770 -28.66 -58.67 72.42
C THR A 770 -29.66 -59.81 72.09
N LYS A 771 -30.51 -60.26 73.02
CA LYS A 771 -31.42 -61.41 72.71
C LYS A 771 -32.76 -61.00 72.10
N LEU A 772 -33.36 -59.88 72.54
CA LEU A 772 -34.70 -59.45 72.13
C LEU A 772 -34.69 -58.43 70.98
N ASP A 773 -33.61 -57.68 70.83
CA ASP A 773 -33.52 -56.72 69.73
C ASP A 773 -33.44 -57.43 68.40
N GLY A 774 -34.20 -56.94 67.42
CA GLY A 774 -34.16 -57.45 66.06
C GLY A 774 -35.44 -57.21 65.29
N PHE A 775 -35.42 -57.68 64.05
CA PHE A 775 -36.55 -57.68 63.14
C PHE A 775 -37.30 -58.99 63.24
N TYR A 776 -38.63 -58.93 63.30
CA TYR A 776 -39.52 -60.08 63.39
C TYR A 776 -40.55 -60.03 62.27
N VAL A 777 -40.78 -61.16 61.61
CA VAL A 777 -41.66 -61.26 60.44
C VAL A 777 -42.61 -62.45 60.57
N ASN A 778 -43.82 -62.37 60.01
CA ASN A 778 -44.77 -63.48 60.07
C ASN A 778 -44.38 -64.61 59.09
N ALA A 779 -44.05 -65.79 59.59
CA ALA A 779 -43.49 -66.89 58.80
C ALA A 779 -44.53 -67.79 58.10
N GLN A 780 -45.74 -67.31 57.77
CA GLN A 780 -46.75 -68.10 57.05
C GLN A 780 -46.94 -67.59 55.62
N SER A 781 -46.53 -68.40 54.63
CA SER A 781 -46.57 -68.10 53.18
C SER A 781 -47.98 -67.89 52.61
N ASP A 782 -49.02 -68.32 53.33
CA ASP A 782 -50.40 -68.36 52.80
C ASP A 782 -51.29 -67.24 53.35
N SER A 783 -50.73 -66.32 54.13
CA SER A 783 -51.46 -65.15 54.64
C SER A 783 -51.39 -63.99 53.63
N LYS A 784 -52.53 -63.42 53.24
CA LYS A 784 -52.63 -62.25 52.34
C LYS A 784 -52.03 -60.95 52.93
N LEU A 785 -51.39 -61.04 54.10
CA LEU A 785 -50.95 -59.94 54.93
C LEU A 785 -49.56 -60.23 55.47
N TYR A 786 -48.60 -59.40 55.07
CA TYR A 786 -47.24 -59.38 55.57
C TYR A 786 -47.14 -58.38 56.73
N ILE A 787 -46.53 -58.81 57.83
CA ILE A 787 -46.31 -57.97 59.01
C ILE A 787 -44.86 -58.13 59.43
N ASP A 788 -44.19 -56.99 59.55
CA ASP A 788 -42.88 -56.88 60.18
C ASP A 788 -42.96 -56.04 61.47
N LEU A 789 -42.03 -56.34 62.37
CA LEU A 789 -41.87 -55.69 63.66
C LEU A 789 -40.39 -55.48 63.90
N GLU A 790 -39.95 -54.24 64.03
CA GLU A 790 -38.66 -53.91 64.61
C GLU A 790 -38.83 -53.66 66.11
N PHE A 791 -38.10 -54.41 66.92
CA PHE A 791 -38.10 -54.24 68.37
C PHE A 791 -36.69 -53.90 68.85
N THR A 792 -36.56 -52.81 69.62
CA THR A 792 -35.27 -52.39 70.18
C THR A 792 -35.46 -51.92 71.61
N MET A 793 -34.90 -52.62 72.58
CA MET A 793 -34.91 -52.17 73.98
C MET A 793 -34.07 -50.91 74.13
N THR A 794 -34.65 -49.89 74.76
CA THR A 794 -33.92 -48.67 75.12
C THR A 794 -33.38 -48.75 76.55
N ASP A 795 -34.08 -49.48 77.43
CA ASP A 795 -33.64 -49.82 78.79
C ASP A 795 -34.38 -51.09 79.29
N ASP A 796 -34.33 -51.40 80.59
CA ASP A 796 -34.96 -52.60 81.18
C ASP A 796 -36.50 -52.54 81.27
N LYS A 797 -37.10 -51.37 81.03
CA LYS A 797 -38.54 -51.09 81.15
C LYS A 797 -39.17 -50.55 79.87
N ASN A 798 -38.37 -50.02 78.93
CA ASN A 798 -38.81 -49.35 77.72
C ASN A 798 -38.15 -49.94 76.46
N ALA A 799 -38.91 -49.98 75.37
CA ALA A 799 -38.45 -50.38 74.05
C ALA A 799 -39.05 -49.50 72.96
N LYS A 800 -38.34 -49.33 71.85
CA LYS A 800 -38.87 -48.80 70.60
C LYS A 800 -39.46 -49.93 69.76
N VAL A 801 -40.59 -49.64 69.15
CA VAL A 801 -41.37 -50.56 68.32
C VAL A 801 -41.70 -49.86 67.01
N ALA A 802 -41.27 -50.45 65.90
CA ALA A 802 -41.77 -50.11 64.58
C ALA A 802 -42.57 -51.29 64.04
N VAL A 803 -43.77 -51.04 63.53
CA VAL A 803 -44.58 -52.07 62.90
C VAL A 803 -44.99 -51.57 61.53
N GLU A 804 -44.90 -52.45 60.55
CA GLU A 804 -45.47 -52.22 59.24
C GLU A 804 -46.31 -53.41 58.78
N GLN A 805 -47.45 -53.07 58.16
CA GLN A 805 -48.46 -54.01 57.71
C GLN A 805 -48.76 -53.77 56.23
N ARG A 806 -48.56 -54.81 55.41
CA ARG A 806 -48.71 -54.75 53.94
C ARG A 806 -49.53 -55.92 53.42
N THR A 807 -50.39 -55.72 52.42
CA THR A 807 -51.04 -56.86 51.74
C THR A 807 -50.16 -57.45 50.65
N ASN A 808 -50.08 -58.79 50.58
CA ASN A 808 -49.33 -59.48 49.52
C ASN A 808 -50.29 -59.94 48.41
N SER A 809 -50.10 -59.45 47.18
CA SER A 809 -50.87 -59.88 46.00
C SER A 809 -49.94 -60.52 44.97
N SER A 810 -50.43 -61.48 44.19
CA SER A 810 -49.65 -62.28 43.23
C SER A 810 -49.04 -61.50 42.06
N ASN A 811 -49.26 -60.17 41.97
CA ASN A 811 -48.75 -59.29 40.90
C ASN A 811 -47.74 -58.22 41.40
N GLY A 812 -47.14 -58.42 42.57
CA GLY A 812 -46.18 -57.48 43.16
C GLY A 812 -46.78 -56.52 44.18
N ILE A 813 -45.91 -55.79 44.87
CA ILE A 813 -46.25 -54.88 45.97
C ILE A 813 -46.92 -53.64 45.36
N THR A 814 -48.22 -53.47 45.60
CA THR A 814 -48.92 -52.21 45.29
C THR A 814 -48.96 -51.37 46.56
N THR A 815 -48.35 -50.18 46.52
CA THR A 815 -48.21 -49.26 47.68
C THR A 815 -49.54 -48.61 48.11
N SER A 816 -50.67 -49.00 47.51
CA SER A 816 -51.99 -48.43 47.80
C SER A 816 -52.69 -49.04 49.03
N LEU A 817 -52.10 -50.05 49.69
CA LEU A 817 -52.61 -50.71 50.91
C LEU A 817 -51.47 -51.00 51.93
N MET A 818 -51.00 -49.98 52.65
CA MET A 818 -49.96 -50.12 53.68
C MET A 818 -50.19 -49.13 54.83
N GLY A 819 -49.93 -49.56 56.06
CA GLY A 819 -49.90 -48.72 57.26
C GLY A 819 -48.65 -49.03 58.08
N SER A 820 -48.06 -48.01 58.70
CA SER A 820 -46.87 -48.18 59.55
C SER A 820 -46.88 -47.18 60.70
N PHE A 821 -46.25 -47.55 61.80
CA PHE A 821 -46.06 -46.63 62.93
C PHE A 821 -44.78 -46.93 63.68
N TYR A 822 -44.31 -45.90 64.40
CA TYR A 822 -43.20 -45.96 65.33
C TYR A 822 -43.69 -45.51 66.71
N THR A 823 -43.42 -46.29 67.74
CA THR A 823 -43.86 -46.00 69.11
C THR A 823 -42.92 -46.56 70.17
N ASN A 824 -43.17 -46.21 71.43
CA ASN A 824 -42.50 -46.77 72.59
C ASN A 824 -43.41 -47.79 73.30
N ALA A 825 -42.85 -48.95 73.61
CA ALA A 825 -43.47 -49.99 74.40
C ALA A 825 -42.90 -50.02 75.82
N VAL A 826 -43.78 -50.31 76.78
CA VAL A 826 -43.45 -50.40 78.21
C VAL A 826 -43.62 -51.84 78.67
N LYS A 827 -42.63 -52.34 79.41
CA LYS A 827 -42.61 -53.70 79.96
C LYS A 827 -43.66 -53.84 81.05
N GLN A 828 -44.57 -54.81 80.91
CA GLN A 828 -45.56 -55.16 81.93
C GLN A 828 -45.07 -56.28 82.86
N ASN A 829 -44.35 -57.25 82.29
CA ASN A 829 -43.68 -58.33 83.01
C ASN A 829 -42.54 -58.89 82.13
N ASP A 830 -41.85 -59.93 82.58
CA ASP A 830 -40.67 -60.47 81.89
C ASP A 830 -40.90 -60.97 80.46
N SER A 831 -42.15 -61.23 80.07
CA SER A 831 -42.50 -61.70 78.74
C SER A 831 -43.47 -60.80 77.98
N THR A 832 -43.97 -59.72 78.56
CA THR A 832 -45.08 -58.93 77.98
C THR A 832 -44.77 -57.44 77.95
N TRP A 833 -45.00 -56.82 76.80
CA TRP A 833 -44.81 -55.39 76.54
C TRP A 833 -46.08 -54.79 75.92
N THR A 834 -46.41 -53.55 76.27
CA THR A 834 -47.60 -52.86 75.75
C THR A 834 -47.26 -51.49 75.22
N PHE A 835 -47.92 -51.05 74.16
CA PHE A 835 -47.74 -49.73 73.57
C PHE A 835 -49.07 -49.15 73.06
N GLN A 836 -49.10 -47.83 72.86
CA GLN A 836 -50.12 -47.15 72.08
C GLN A 836 -49.50 -46.70 70.75
N TRP A 837 -50.26 -46.69 69.66
CA TRP A 837 -49.73 -46.33 68.35
C TRP A 837 -50.69 -45.41 67.61
N VAL A 838 -50.11 -44.64 66.70
CA VAL A 838 -50.79 -43.73 65.78
C VAL A 838 -50.15 -43.89 64.41
N ASP A 839 -50.97 -44.17 63.39
CA ASP A 839 -50.58 -44.18 61.98
C ASP A 839 -51.20 -42.95 61.30
N ASN A 840 -50.35 -42.07 60.76
CA ASN A 840 -50.74 -40.85 60.07
C ASN A 840 -50.60 -41.07 58.56
N ASN A 841 -51.72 -41.27 57.86
CA ASN A 841 -51.71 -41.37 56.41
C ASN A 841 -52.50 -40.23 55.75
N GLU A 842 -52.32 -40.08 54.43
CA GLU A 842 -52.90 -39.00 53.60
C GLU A 842 -54.44 -38.95 53.63
N LEU A 843 -55.12 -39.98 54.18
CA LEU A 843 -56.57 -40.10 54.28
C LEU A 843 -57.12 -39.97 55.71
N GLY A 844 -56.26 -39.85 56.73
CA GLY A 844 -56.65 -39.64 58.13
C GLY A 844 -55.76 -40.37 59.16
N GLN A 845 -55.86 -39.96 60.42
CA GLN A 845 -55.14 -40.54 61.55
C GLN A 845 -55.88 -41.79 62.09
N THR A 846 -55.18 -42.91 62.26
CA THR A 846 -55.73 -44.10 62.96
C THR A 846 -54.92 -44.40 64.21
N ASN A 847 -55.60 -44.81 65.28
CA ASN A 847 -54.98 -45.02 66.58
C ASN A 847 -55.28 -46.43 67.10
N GLY A 848 -54.43 -46.92 68.00
CA GLY A 848 -54.68 -48.16 68.70
C GLY A 848 -53.71 -48.47 69.82
N THR A 849 -53.82 -49.70 70.30
CA THR A 849 -52.97 -50.30 71.31
C THR A 849 -52.35 -51.57 70.74
N GLY A 850 -51.19 -51.95 71.28
CA GLY A 850 -50.53 -53.19 70.91
C GLY A 850 -49.93 -53.88 72.12
N THR A 851 -49.90 -55.21 72.06
CA THR A 851 -49.21 -56.05 73.05
C THR A 851 -48.23 -56.98 72.34
N ILE A 852 -47.00 -57.03 72.83
CA ILE A 852 -45.94 -57.95 72.42
C ILE A 852 -45.75 -58.97 73.53
N THR A 853 -45.93 -60.25 73.21
CA THR A 853 -45.65 -61.37 74.13
C THR A 853 -44.48 -62.20 73.60
N VAL A 854 -43.39 -62.25 74.35
CA VAL A 854 -42.18 -63.00 74.03
C VAL A 854 -42.38 -64.48 74.38
N GLN A 855 -42.17 -65.36 73.40
CA GLN A 855 -42.25 -66.81 73.54
C GLN A 855 -41.01 -67.47 72.93
N GLY A 856 -39.92 -67.55 73.71
CA GLY A 856 -38.62 -68.00 73.20
C GLY A 856 -38.00 -66.97 72.26
N GLU A 857 -37.61 -67.39 71.06
CA GLU A 857 -37.08 -66.50 69.99
C GLU A 857 -38.18 -65.87 69.11
N ASN A 858 -39.44 -66.22 69.36
CA ASN A 858 -40.59 -65.68 68.63
C ASN A 858 -41.36 -64.67 69.48
N ILE A 859 -42.07 -63.77 68.80
CA ILE A 859 -42.94 -62.77 69.43
C ILE A 859 -44.36 -62.92 68.91
N THR A 860 -45.34 -62.92 69.80
CA THR A 860 -46.74 -62.69 69.42
C THR A 860 -47.04 -61.20 69.50
N LEU A 861 -47.39 -60.60 68.37
CA LEU A 861 -47.87 -59.23 68.23
C LEU A 861 -49.40 -59.23 68.17
N ASP A 862 -50.06 -58.54 69.10
CA ASP A 862 -51.51 -58.37 69.19
C ASP A 862 -51.85 -56.87 69.07
N LEU A 863 -52.27 -56.44 67.87
CA LEU A 863 -52.67 -55.07 67.54
C LEU A 863 -54.19 -54.92 67.65
N LYS A 864 -54.61 -53.86 68.35
CA LYS A 864 -56.01 -53.46 68.53
C LYS A 864 -56.16 -51.95 68.33
N GLY A 865 -56.64 -51.53 67.18
CA GLY A 865 -57.06 -50.18 66.85
C GLY A 865 -58.50 -50.12 66.36
N GLU A 866 -58.80 -49.04 65.64
CA GLU A 866 -60.14 -48.67 65.20
C GLU A 866 -60.69 -49.50 64.03
N ARG A 867 -59.89 -50.42 63.46
CA ARG A 867 -60.25 -51.16 62.24
C ARG A 867 -60.16 -52.66 62.41
N ASP A 868 -61.21 -53.37 62.00
CA ASP A 868 -61.30 -54.83 62.15
C ASP A 868 -60.94 -55.59 60.87
N LYS A 869 -61.03 -54.96 59.69
CA LYS A 869 -60.86 -55.65 58.39
C LYS A 869 -60.12 -54.80 57.36
N LEU A 870 -59.35 -55.47 56.49
CA LEU A 870 -58.61 -54.84 55.38
C LEU A 870 -59.48 -54.07 54.37
N THR A 871 -60.77 -54.37 54.30
CA THR A 871 -61.73 -53.68 53.42
C THR A 871 -62.11 -52.27 53.90
N GLU A 872 -61.68 -51.86 55.09
CA GLU A 872 -62.04 -50.59 55.72
C GLU A 872 -61.11 -49.42 55.33
N GLY A 873 -60.19 -49.61 54.38
CA GLY A 873 -59.32 -48.58 53.78
C GLY A 873 -57.85 -48.64 54.23
N ARG A 874 -57.05 -47.59 53.95
CA ARG A 874 -55.59 -47.49 54.29
C ARG A 874 -55.32 -47.27 55.78
N GLY A 875 -54.52 -48.12 56.42
CA GLY A 875 -54.13 -48.04 57.83
C GLY A 875 -53.93 -49.42 58.48
N ILE A 876 -53.47 -49.46 59.73
CA ILE A 876 -53.29 -50.70 60.51
C ILE A 876 -54.65 -51.32 60.87
N VAL A 877 -54.78 -52.65 60.74
CA VAL A 877 -55.99 -53.39 61.18
C VAL A 877 -55.71 -54.33 62.34
N ASN A 878 -56.76 -54.64 63.11
CA ASN A 878 -56.71 -55.54 64.25
C ASN A 878 -56.16 -56.91 63.86
N GLN A 879 -55.07 -57.31 64.50
CA GLN A 879 -54.38 -58.54 64.15
C GLN A 879 -53.64 -59.12 65.35
N LYS A 880 -53.78 -60.43 65.54
CA LYS A 880 -52.95 -61.20 66.46
C LYS A 880 -52.12 -62.20 65.67
N VAL A 881 -50.80 -62.03 65.66
CA VAL A 881 -49.89 -62.81 64.82
C VAL A 881 -48.64 -63.21 65.59
N THR A 882 -48.13 -64.41 65.36
CA THR A 882 -46.82 -64.83 65.85
C THR A 882 -45.77 -64.59 64.77
N LEU A 883 -44.78 -63.77 65.11
CA LEU A 883 -43.65 -63.36 64.30
C LEU A 883 -42.40 -64.15 64.71
N LYS A 884 -41.61 -64.57 63.73
CA LYS A 884 -40.30 -65.18 63.94
C LYS A 884 -39.22 -64.13 63.76
N LYS A 885 -38.17 -64.18 64.58
CA LYS A 885 -37.00 -63.33 64.38
C LYS A 885 -36.38 -63.63 63.01
N SER A 886 -36.19 -62.60 62.19
CA SER A 886 -35.43 -62.69 60.96
C SER A 886 -33.96 -62.83 61.31
N GLU A 887 -33.26 -63.77 60.67
CA GLU A 887 -31.80 -63.93 60.82
C GLU A 887 -31.04 -62.70 60.32
#